data_AF-A0A374PBS9-F1
#
_entry.id   AF-A0A374PBS9-F1
#
_cell.length_a   1.000
_cell.length_b   1.000
_cell.length_c   1.000
_cell.angle_alpha   90.00
_cell.angle_beta   90.00
_cell.angle_gamma   90.00
#
_symmetry.space_group_name_H-M   'P 1'
#
loop_
_entity.id
_entity.type
_entity.pdbx_description
1 polymer ?
#
loop_
_entity_poly.entity_id
_entity_poly.type
_entity_poly.pdbx_seq_one_letter_code
_entity_poly.pdbx_strand_id
1 'polypeptide(L)'
;MAVRIVTLSIDKVQTFLFDTISEHTQKSQMNSGTLQNIISSSRIISEDLFRMIGVEGNDGFFSGMVKEILLKCSGVCIFSTDLEERQIKESLRKIFEFYYREYDGKLFIKYLCFETEVASDTDKLQVIRKCKKRLKSKSCLNEVIRENRQIIFEPQYSADKRVWTDEKKYPMFEETINKLYSKVLTDNERYFRIAVIKADLDGMGQLFEGINSFEQYKRISEILSKYICLDSLAATTEAFKKTDDDFKLYPLYIAGDDILFAVPASYIVTGVNLCKVILREINDELEIEADYEEKFTISMSIGIEFTINREPIRYYYERVQRQLECAKITDSEGLKSMQPHIRICMNQYVFFDCIDKDAKPQSWSHFIHDLKILKSAESEGFKVHHFMYGLLSKITDPAVREHKLKYSNAVFYHLIPSYFESKSKLGEGELLLIDLLLKQVVEKKGRSSVIKFYDKDGRVKEKFEQYIRLLLLFSDERFHLTDHIPDYDVSNFDIQKKNIRTNVFNRVLRYLYQESLFNSVTSGAVDSDQIKKMRDLFVIDTKYKNQSGKDVQVYQTLRLSKSLLHQMKSLGADPDLDAKLIQLNVLKTKEKYEVSVETRKAGCKPPPSLYFDEKRFLDIAKSTNLWKEDYIDTLLIFNALNDQLIKYKILYPTTKNKKDGGVTKHGKNRYKNNDKNKPVYR
;
A
#
# COMPACT_ATOMS: atom_id res chain seq x y z
N MET A 1 -31.83 41.85 8.64
CA MET A 1 -32.52 41.98 7.34
C MET A 1 -32.62 40.59 6.75
N ALA A 2 -33.82 40.19 6.31
CA ALA A 2 -34.01 38.92 5.63
C ALA A 2 -33.32 38.98 4.26
N VAL A 3 -32.50 37.98 3.94
CA VAL A 3 -31.79 37.87 2.66
C VAL A 3 -32.20 36.57 2.00
N ARG A 4 -32.29 36.57 0.67
CA ARG A 4 -32.62 35.36 -0.09
C ARG A 4 -31.35 34.59 -0.39
N ILE A 5 -31.35 33.32 0.01
CA ILE A 5 -30.25 32.40 -0.23
C ILE A 5 -30.59 31.56 -1.45
N VAL A 6 -29.68 31.59 -2.42
CA VAL A 6 -29.72 30.77 -3.62
C VAL A 6 -28.61 29.73 -3.52
N THR A 7 -28.94 28.50 -3.85
CA THR A 7 -27.99 27.39 -3.87
C THR A 7 -28.16 26.60 -5.14
N LEU A 8 -27.04 26.32 -5.82
CA LEU A 8 -26.96 25.46 -6.98
C LEU A 8 -25.94 24.35 -6.74
N SER A 9 -26.24 23.16 -7.23
CA SER A 9 -25.34 22.02 -7.22
C SER A 9 -25.52 21.19 -8.48
N ILE A 10 -24.41 20.81 -9.10
CA ILE A 10 -24.39 19.80 -10.14
C ILE A 10 -24.59 18.44 -9.45
N ASP A 11 -25.68 17.76 -9.77
CA ASP A 11 -25.93 16.40 -9.32
C ASP A 11 -25.16 15.41 -10.19
N LYS A 12 -24.72 14.30 -9.59
CA LYS A 12 -24.05 13.20 -10.30
C LYS A 12 -22.81 13.61 -11.11
N VAL A 13 -22.01 14.54 -10.59
CA VAL A 13 -20.70 14.94 -11.16
C VAL A 13 -19.88 13.71 -11.62
N GLN A 14 -19.71 12.73 -10.74
CA GLN A 14 -19.00 11.49 -11.05
C GLN A 14 -19.67 10.66 -12.16
N THR A 15 -21.01 10.61 -12.23
CA THR A 15 -21.73 9.88 -13.28
C THR A 15 -21.62 10.59 -14.63
N PHE A 16 -21.72 11.92 -14.67
CA PHE A 16 -21.54 12.69 -15.90
C PHE A 16 -20.13 12.53 -16.48
N LEU A 17 -19.12 12.59 -15.61
CA LEU A 17 -17.74 12.35 -16.01
C LEU A 17 -17.55 10.91 -16.50
N PHE A 18 -18.11 9.95 -15.78
CA PHE A 18 -18.11 8.55 -16.15
C PHE A 18 -18.78 8.30 -17.52
N ASP A 19 -19.91 8.94 -17.78
CA ASP A 19 -20.64 8.84 -19.05
C ASP A 19 -19.87 9.52 -20.18
N THR A 20 -19.30 10.70 -19.94
CA THR A 20 -18.46 11.41 -20.92
C THR A 20 -17.23 10.60 -21.32
N ILE A 21 -16.60 9.97 -20.32
CA ILE A 21 -15.49 9.03 -20.49
C ILE A 21 -15.93 7.76 -21.22
N SER A 22 -17.13 7.21 -20.93
CA SER A 22 -17.60 5.94 -21.50
C SER A 22 -18.13 6.07 -22.93
N GLU A 23 -18.90 7.12 -23.23
CA GLU A 23 -19.54 7.31 -24.54
C GLU A 23 -18.54 7.60 -25.66
N HIS A 24 -17.54 8.45 -25.42
CA HIS A 24 -16.58 8.82 -26.46
C HIS A 24 -15.61 7.68 -26.78
N THR A 25 -15.22 6.89 -25.79
CA THR A 25 -14.26 5.80 -25.96
C THR A 25 -14.88 4.54 -26.59
N GLN A 26 -16.20 4.34 -26.44
CA GLN A 26 -16.92 3.26 -27.14
C GLN A 26 -17.33 3.62 -28.57
N LYS A 27 -17.72 4.88 -28.83
CA LYS A 27 -18.15 5.32 -30.16
C LYS A 27 -16.99 5.62 -31.11
N SER A 28 -15.84 6.03 -30.59
CA SER A 28 -14.67 6.37 -31.39
C SER A 28 -13.51 5.45 -31.05
N GLN A 29 -13.19 4.50 -31.92
CA GLN A 29 -11.89 3.83 -31.90
C GLN A 29 -10.71 4.79 -32.22
N MET A 30 -10.97 6.10 -32.36
CA MET A 30 -9.99 7.16 -32.57
C MET A 30 -9.94 8.07 -31.33
N ASN A 31 -8.84 8.00 -30.59
CA ASN A 31 -8.60 8.73 -29.33
C ASN A 31 -8.45 10.26 -29.47
N SER A 32 -8.61 10.82 -30.67
CA SER A 32 -8.45 12.26 -30.92
C SER A 32 -9.66 13.04 -30.40
N GLY A 33 -9.54 13.64 -29.21
CA GLY A 33 -10.57 14.49 -28.58
C GLY A 33 -10.87 14.16 -27.12
N THR A 34 -10.40 13.01 -26.61
CA THR A 34 -10.71 12.56 -25.25
C THR A 34 -10.12 13.47 -24.17
N LEU A 35 -8.89 13.96 -24.33
CA LEU A 35 -8.29 14.90 -23.39
C LEU A 35 -9.05 16.23 -23.37
N GLN A 36 -9.41 16.79 -24.53
CA GLN A 36 -10.17 18.04 -24.60
C GLN A 36 -11.53 17.89 -23.92
N ASN A 37 -12.19 16.75 -24.08
CA ASN A 37 -13.46 16.47 -23.40
C ASN A 37 -13.29 16.29 -21.89
N ILE A 38 -12.18 15.69 -21.43
CA ILE A 38 -11.89 15.58 -20.00
C ILE A 38 -11.58 16.95 -19.40
N ILE A 39 -10.78 17.76 -20.08
CA ILE A 39 -10.48 19.15 -19.68
C ILE A 39 -11.77 19.96 -19.62
N SER A 40 -12.61 19.88 -20.67
CA SER A 40 -13.87 20.60 -20.69
C SER A 40 -14.79 20.12 -19.58
N SER A 41 -15.00 18.80 -19.40
CA SER A 41 -15.83 18.30 -18.30
C SER A 41 -15.33 18.71 -16.92
N SER A 42 -14.02 18.65 -16.66
CA SER A 42 -13.44 19.10 -15.39
C SER A 42 -13.72 20.59 -15.16
N ARG A 43 -13.49 21.45 -16.17
CA ARG A 43 -13.80 22.89 -16.11
C ARG A 43 -15.28 23.20 -15.99
N ILE A 44 -16.16 22.41 -16.62
CA ILE A 44 -17.61 22.58 -16.51
C ILE A 44 -18.05 22.50 -15.04
N ILE A 45 -17.40 21.61 -14.29
CA ILE A 45 -17.70 21.38 -12.88
C ILE A 45 -16.98 22.41 -11.99
N SER A 46 -15.73 22.78 -12.31
CA SER A 46 -14.89 23.61 -11.45
C SER A 46 -14.94 25.11 -11.73
N GLU A 47 -15.32 25.55 -12.94
CA GLU A 47 -15.26 26.95 -13.38
C GLU A 47 -16.55 27.41 -14.08
N ASP A 48 -17.06 26.68 -15.08
CA ASP A 48 -18.13 27.21 -15.94
C ASP A 48 -19.45 27.42 -15.19
N LEU A 49 -19.73 26.59 -14.18
CA LEU A 49 -20.87 26.80 -13.30
C LEU A 49 -20.81 28.18 -12.65
N PHE A 50 -19.63 28.60 -12.18
CA PHE A 50 -19.46 29.90 -11.51
C PHE A 50 -19.53 31.06 -12.49
N ARG A 51 -19.00 30.90 -13.71
CA ARG A 51 -19.14 31.89 -14.77
C ARG A 51 -20.59 32.07 -15.18
N MET A 52 -21.33 30.97 -15.35
CA MET A 52 -22.73 31.00 -15.72
C MET A 52 -23.61 31.59 -14.63
N ILE A 53 -23.31 31.33 -13.35
CA ILE A 53 -24.01 32.01 -12.25
C ILE A 53 -23.67 33.51 -12.26
N GLY A 54 -22.47 33.92 -12.68
CA GLY A 54 -22.01 35.31 -12.61
C GLY A 54 -21.23 35.62 -11.32
N VAL A 55 -20.65 34.58 -10.72
CA VAL A 55 -19.69 34.69 -9.61
C VAL A 55 -18.28 34.94 -10.15
N GLU A 56 -18.00 34.48 -11.37
CA GLU A 56 -16.76 34.75 -12.09
C GLU A 56 -17.07 35.39 -13.45
N GLY A 57 -16.44 36.52 -13.78
CA GLY A 57 -16.72 37.25 -15.01
C GLY A 57 -18.03 38.07 -14.96
N ASN A 58 -18.38 38.70 -16.09
CA ASN A 58 -19.43 39.72 -16.14
C ASN A 58 -20.73 39.27 -16.82
N ASP A 59 -20.78 38.07 -17.40
CA ASP A 59 -21.84 37.65 -18.33
C ASP A 59 -22.79 36.56 -17.80
N GLY A 60 -22.76 36.28 -16.49
CA GLY A 60 -23.61 35.25 -15.87
C GLY A 60 -25.05 35.70 -15.56
N PHE A 61 -25.95 34.74 -15.34
CA PHE A 61 -27.38 34.97 -15.09
C PHE A 61 -27.68 35.76 -13.81
N PHE A 62 -26.78 35.77 -12.83
CA PHE A 62 -26.85 36.61 -11.62
C PHE A 62 -25.71 37.65 -11.56
N SER A 63 -25.06 37.96 -12.68
CA SER A 63 -23.95 38.94 -12.72
C SER A 63 -24.39 40.30 -12.17
N GLY A 64 -23.61 40.85 -11.24
CA GLY A 64 -23.93 42.11 -10.54
C GLY A 64 -25.10 42.02 -9.55
N MET A 65 -25.73 40.84 -9.40
CA MET A 65 -26.89 40.60 -8.52
C MET A 65 -26.56 39.70 -7.32
N VAL A 66 -25.34 39.17 -7.27
CA VAL A 66 -24.78 38.41 -6.15
C VAL A 66 -24.28 39.38 -5.09
N LYS A 67 -24.84 39.32 -3.88
CA LYS A 67 -24.47 40.20 -2.76
C LYS A 67 -23.29 39.63 -1.98
N GLU A 68 -23.41 38.39 -1.53
CA GLU A 68 -22.36 37.70 -0.78
C GLU A 68 -22.30 36.22 -1.18
N ILE A 69 -21.10 35.72 -1.44
CA ILE A 69 -20.86 34.29 -1.71
C ILE A 69 -20.58 33.60 -0.38
N LEU A 70 -21.43 32.64 -0.02
CA LEU A 70 -21.32 31.86 1.21
C LEU A 70 -20.51 30.58 1.00
N LEU A 71 -20.63 29.92 -0.15
CA LEU A 71 -19.82 28.75 -0.47
C LEU A 71 -19.57 28.70 -1.97
N LYS A 72 -18.31 28.44 -2.32
CA LYS A 72 -17.88 28.18 -3.69
C LYS A 72 -16.90 27.02 -3.64
N CYS A 73 -17.34 25.87 -4.14
CA CYS A 73 -16.50 24.67 -4.27
C CYS A 73 -16.95 23.88 -5.50
N SER A 74 -16.07 23.09 -6.08
CA SER A 74 -16.33 22.36 -7.34
C SER A 74 -17.75 21.77 -7.41
N GLY A 75 -18.55 22.22 -8.39
CA GLY A 75 -19.92 21.79 -8.63
C GLY A 75 -20.99 22.29 -7.65
N VAL A 76 -20.69 23.16 -6.68
CA VAL A 76 -21.66 23.72 -5.71
C VAL A 76 -21.41 25.21 -5.45
N CYS A 77 -22.47 26.02 -5.53
CA CYS A 77 -22.42 27.44 -5.22
C CYS A 77 -23.58 27.82 -4.27
N ILE A 78 -23.28 28.55 -3.20
CA ILE A 78 -24.26 29.14 -2.28
C ILE A 78 -23.97 30.63 -2.18
N PHE A 79 -24.97 31.46 -2.44
CA PHE A 79 -24.83 32.90 -2.35
C PHE A 79 -26.13 33.57 -1.90
N SER A 80 -26.01 34.82 -1.50
CA SER A 80 -27.13 35.67 -1.11
C SER A 80 -27.42 36.72 -2.19
N THR A 81 -28.69 37.08 -2.35
CA THR A 81 -29.15 38.08 -3.32
C THR A 81 -30.35 38.85 -2.78
N ASP A 82 -30.53 40.07 -3.27
CA ASP A 82 -31.66 40.94 -2.96
C ASP A 82 -32.79 40.83 -4.01
N LEU A 83 -32.62 39.99 -5.04
CA LEU A 83 -33.61 39.76 -6.11
C LEU A 83 -34.93 39.18 -5.60
N GLU A 84 -36.02 39.44 -6.32
CA GLU A 84 -37.33 38.82 -6.07
C GLU A 84 -37.34 37.31 -6.34
N GLU A 85 -38.10 36.54 -5.55
CA GLU A 85 -38.19 35.08 -5.71
C GLU A 85 -38.56 34.67 -7.14
N ARG A 86 -39.42 35.46 -7.79
CA ARG A 86 -39.82 35.24 -9.19
C ARG A 86 -38.64 35.38 -10.15
N GLN A 87 -37.80 36.40 -9.97
CA GLN A 87 -36.61 36.64 -10.80
C GLN A 87 -35.53 35.57 -10.56
N ILE A 88 -35.38 35.15 -9.30
CA ILE A 88 -34.48 34.06 -8.92
C ILE A 88 -34.92 32.76 -9.62
N LYS A 89 -36.21 32.39 -9.52
CA LYS A 89 -36.74 31.17 -10.16
C LYS A 89 -36.60 31.19 -11.68
N GLU A 90 -36.84 32.34 -12.30
CA GLU A 90 -36.64 32.48 -13.75
C GLU A 90 -35.18 32.26 -14.16
N SER A 91 -34.24 32.83 -13.40
CA SER A 91 -32.80 32.67 -13.64
C SER A 91 -32.32 31.24 -13.40
N LEU A 92 -32.79 30.59 -12.32
CA LEU A 92 -32.50 29.19 -12.02
C LEU A 92 -33.04 28.26 -13.10
N ARG A 93 -34.25 28.52 -13.60
CA ARG A 93 -34.83 27.76 -14.71
C ARG A 93 -34.00 27.92 -15.99
N LYS A 94 -33.54 29.12 -16.33
CA LYS A 94 -32.67 29.34 -17.49
C LYS A 94 -31.35 28.58 -17.37
N ILE A 95 -30.72 28.59 -16.19
CA ILE A 95 -29.51 27.80 -15.91
C ILE A 95 -29.79 26.30 -16.08
N PHE A 96 -30.90 25.80 -15.53
CA PHE A 96 -31.29 24.40 -15.66
C PHE A 96 -31.52 24.02 -17.12
N GLU A 97 -32.32 24.79 -17.86
CA GLU A 97 -32.63 24.53 -19.26
C GLU A 97 -31.38 24.54 -20.13
N PHE A 98 -30.45 25.47 -19.87
CA PHE A 98 -29.16 25.53 -20.57
C PHE A 98 -28.36 24.24 -20.34
N TYR A 99 -28.09 23.87 -19.07
CA TYR A 99 -27.31 22.67 -18.78
C TYR A 99 -28.01 21.39 -19.26
N TYR A 100 -29.32 21.29 -19.07
CA TYR A 100 -30.04 20.10 -19.49
C TYR A 100 -30.00 19.89 -21.00
N ARG A 101 -30.11 20.97 -21.81
CA ARG A 101 -30.02 20.88 -23.28
C ARG A 101 -28.60 20.66 -23.77
N GLU A 102 -27.64 21.45 -23.27
CA GLU A 102 -26.25 21.38 -23.74
C GLU A 102 -25.59 20.03 -23.46
N TYR A 103 -26.05 19.31 -22.41
CA TYR A 103 -25.50 18.02 -22.02
C TYR A 103 -26.45 16.84 -22.26
N ASP A 104 -27.46 16.98 -23.13
CA ASP A 104 -28.42 15.92 -23.49
C ASP A 104 -29.05 15.24 -22.25
N GLY A 105 -29.32 16.01 -21.20
CA GLY A 105 -29.89 15.51 -19.94
C GLY A 105 -28.93 14.70 -19.05
N LYS A 106 -27.64 14.60 -19.40
CA LYS A 106 -26.61 13.88 -18.62
C LYS A 106 -26.17 14.65 -17.38
N LEU A 107 -26.16 15.98 -17.46
CA LEU A 107 -25.99 16.85 -16.29
C LEU A 107 -27.35 17.29 -15.77
N PHE A 108 -27.51 17.15 -14.45
CA PHE A 108 -28.71 17.58 -13.76
C PHE A 108 -28.33 18.60 -12.69
N ILE A 109 -28.89 19.81 -12.76
CA ILE A 109 -28.68 20.83 -11.73
C ILE A 109 -29.78 20.75 -10.70
N LYS A 110 -29.39 20.62 -9.44
CA LYS A 110 -30.26 20.84 -8.29
C LYS A 110 -30.11 22.28 -7.84
N TYR A 111 -31.22 22.93 -7.56
CA TYR A 111 -31.22 24.26 -6.99
C TYR A 111 -32.29 24.40 -5.90
N LEU A 112 -32.07 25.38 -5.02
CA LEU A 112 -33.03 25.78 -3.99
C LEU A 112 -32.91 27.28 -3.72
N CYS A 113 -34.04 27.88 -3.34
CA CYS A 113 -34.13 29.26 -2.93
C CYS A 113 -34.99 29.35 -1.66
N PHE A 114 -34.54 30.07 -0.65
CA PHE A 114 -35.36 30.41 0.51
C PHE A 114 -34.87 31.68 1.18
N GLU A 115 -35.77 32.34 1.90
CA GLU A 115 -35.49 33.54 2.67
C GLU A 115 -35.07 33.17 4.10
N THR A 116 -34.05 33.85 4.62
CA THR A 116 -33.54 33.64 5.98
C THR A 116 -32.88 34.90 6.51
N GLU A 117 -32.85 35.07 7.82
CA GLU A 117 -32.03 36.09 8.46
C GLU A 117 -30.61 35.56 8.62
N VAL A 118 -29.62 36.38 8.23
CA VAL A 118 -28.20 36.10 8.40
C VAL A 118 -27.59 37.33 9.07
N ALA A 119 -27.22 37.20 10.34
CA ALA A 119 -26.67 38.32 11.12
C ALA A 119 -25.24 38.05 11.62
N SER A 120 -24.86 36.79 11.78
CA SER A 120 -23.54 36.36 12.28
C SER A 120 -22.88 35.28 11.41
N ASP A 121 -21.58 35.05 11.59
CA ASP A 121 -20.86 33.96 10.93
C ASP A 121 -21.38 32.57 11.31
N THR A 122 -21.86 32.43 12.54
CA THR A 122 -22.56 31.21 13.00
C THR A 122 -23.81 30.96 12.17
N ASP A 123 -24.57 32.01 11.84
CA ASP A 123 -25.76 31.90 10.98
C ASP A 123 -25.36 31.51 9.55
N LYS A 124 -24.27 32.05 9.00
CA LYS A 124 -23.75 31.67 7.67
C LYS A 124 -23.43 30.18 7.60
N LEU A 125 -22.76 29.64 8.61
CA LEU A 125 -22.47 28.19 8.68
C LEU A 125 -23.74 27.35 8.82
N GLN A 126 -24.70 27.77 9.65
CA GLN A 126 -25.98 27.09 9.77
C GLN A 126 -26.75 27.09 8.44
N VAL A 127 -26.72 28.22 7.71
CA VAL A 127 -27.30 28.34 6.37
C VAL A 127 -26.62 27.37 5.40
N ILE A 128 -25.29 27.29 5.36
CA ILE A 128 -24.57 26.33 4.50
C ILE A 128 -24.96 24.89 4.84
N ARG A 129 -24.97 24.52 6.12
CA ARG A 129 -25.36 23.18 6.58
C ARG A 129 -26.82 22.86 6.19
N LYS A 130 -27.74 23.81 6.36
CA LYS A 130 -29.15 23.70 5.95
C LYS A 130 -29.29 23.53 4.44
N CYS A 131 -28.55 24.30 3.64
CA CYS A 131 -28.55 24.19 2.17
C CYS A 131 -28.05 22.81 1.72
N LYS A 132 -26.90 22.35 2.23
CA LYS A 132 -26.36 21.02 1.93
C LYS A 132 -27.33 19.89 2.30
N LYS A 133 -28.00 19.97 3.46
CA LYS A 133 -29.01 19.00 3.90
C LYS A 133 -30.23 18.98 2.98
N ARG A 134 -30.72 20.17 2.56
CA ARG A 134 -31.87 20.29 1.65
C ARG A 134 -31.55 19.79 0.24
N LEU A 135 -30.36 20.08 -0.29
CA LEU A 135 -29.90 19.56 -1.59
C LEU A 135 -29.88 18.03 -1.65
N LYS A 136 -29.50 17.36 -0.56
CA LYS A 136 -29.50 15.88 -0.46
C LYS A 136 -30.90 15.27 -0.33
N SER A 137 -31.94 16.08 -0.07
CA SER A 137 -33.30 15.58 0.14
C SER A 137 -33.98 15.19 -1.17
N LYS A 138 -34.79 14.12 -1.14
CA LYS A 138 -35.64 13.73 -2.28
C LYS A 138 -36.63 14.84 -2.68
N SER A 139 -37.03 15.68 -1.71
CA SER A 139 -37.94 16.80 -1.95
C SER A 139 -37.37 17.82 -2.93
N CYS A 140 -36.10 18.19 -2.79
CA CYS A 140 -35.43 19.15 -3.68
C CYS A 140 -35.40 18.63 -5.12
N LEU A 141 -35.02 17.36 -5.31
CA LEU A 141 -35.02 16.75 -6.64
C LEU A 141 -36.43 16.72 -7.26
N ASN A 142 -37.44 16.34 -6.48
CA ASN A 142 -38.83 16.30 -6.95
C ASN A 142 -39.36 17.68 -7.35
N GLU A 143 -38.94 18.73 -6.65
CA GLU A 143 -39.33 20.12 -6.96
C GLU A 143 -38.70 20.61 -8.25
N VAL A 144 -37.39 20.39 -8.44
CA VAL A 144 -36.70 20.71 -9.70
C VAL A 144 -37.32 19.96 -10.88
N ILE A 145 -37.62 18.66 -10.71
CA ILE A 145 -38.31 17.87 -11.76
C ILE A 145 -39.68 18.44 -12.07
N ARG A 146 -40.44 18.85 -11.04
CA ARG A 146 -41.79 19.41 -11.23
C ARG A 146 -41.75 20.73 -11.98
N GLU A 147 -40.82 21.61 -11.63
CA GLU A 147 -40.64 22.92 -12.28
C GLU A 147 -40.18 22.80 -13.73
N ASN A 148 -39.35 21.79 -14.04
CA ASN A 148 -38.76 21.58 -15.36
C ASN A 148 -39.39 20.38 -16.10
N ARG A 149 -40.60 19.96 -15.74
CA ARG A 149 -41.23 18.74 -16.30
C ARG A 149 -41.38 18.77 -17.82
N GLN A 150 -41.63 19.94 -18.41
CA GLN A 150 -41.81 20.08 -19.85
C GLN A 150 -40.53 19.68 -20.58
N ILE A 151 -39.40 20.30 -20.23
CA ILE A 151 -38.13 20.01 -20.88
C ILE A 151 -37.62 18.59 -20.60
N ILE A 152 -37.91 18.03 -19.42
CA ILE A 152 -37.46 16.68 -19.04
C ILE A 152 -38.23 15.58 -19.78
N PHE A 153 -39.54 15.74 -19.97
CA PHE A 153 -40.40 14.68 -20.52
C PHE A 153 -40.80 14.91 -21.99
N GLU A 154 -40.46 16.07 -22.57
CA GLU A 154 -40.64 16.30 -24.01
C GLU A 154 -39.45 15.75 -24.81
N PRO A 155 -39.69 15.13 -25.98
CA PRO A 155 -38.64 14.69 -26.89
C PRO A 155 -37.74 15.87 -27.25
N GLN A 156 -36.45 15.77 -26.89
CA GLN A 156 -35.44 16.76 -27.26
C GLN A 156 -34.81 16.34 -28.60
N TYR A 157 -34.58 17.31 -29.48
CA TYR A 157 -33.75 17.12 -30.67
C TYR A 157 -32.30 17.33 -30.27
N SER A 158 -31.44 16.34 -30.51
CA SER A 158 -30.00 16.49 -30.28
C SER A 158 -29.47 17.57 -31.22
N ALA A 159 -29.08 18.72 -30.68
CA ALA A 159 -28.34 19.70 -31.44
C ALA A 159 -26.92 19.16 -31.73
N ASP A 160 -26.31 19.57 -32.84
CA ASP A 160 -24.89 19.33 -33.06
C ASP A 160 -24.12 19.87 -31.86
N LYS A 161 -23.35 19.00 -31.19
CA LYS A 161 -22.58 19.35 -29.99
C LYS A 161 -21.76 20.61 -30.28
N ARG A 162 -22.00 21.69 -29.53
CA ARG A 162 -21.03 22.79 -29.46
C ARG A 162 -19.78 22.23 -28.79
N VAL A 163 -18.78 21.88 -29.59
CA VAL A 163 -17.43 21.66 -29.09
C VAL A 163 -16.95 23.02 -28.59
N TRP A 164 -16.93 23.21 -27.27
CA TRP A 164 -16.19 24.32 -26.69
C TRP A 164 -14.72 24.10 -27.04
N THR A 165 -14.24 24.82 -28.05
CA THR A 165 -12.81 24.98 -28.29
C THR A 165 -12.29 25.93 -27.23
N ASP A 166 -11.85 25.36 -26.12
CA ASP A 166 -11.15 26.11 -25.09
C ASP A 166 -9.72 26.42 -25.57
N GLU A 167 -9.28 27.67 -25.40
CA GLU A 167 -7.96 28.14 -25.85
C GLU A 167 -6.82 27.68 -24.93
N LYS A 168 -7.12 27.41 -23.65
CA LYS A 168 -6.09 27.13 -22.64
C LYS A 168 -5.62 25.67 -22.72
N LYS A 169 -4.45 25.48 -23.33
CA LYS A 169 -3.78 24.18 -23.55
C LYS A 169 -2.90 23.79 -22.36
N TYR A 170 -2.85 22.49 -22.08
CA TYR A 170 -1.95 21.90 -21.09
C TYR A 170 -0.86 21.08 -21.80
N PRO A 171 0.24 21.71 -22.27
CA PRO A 171 1.25 21.03 -23.08
C PRO A 171 2.04 19.95 -22.31
N MET A 172 2.02 20.00 -20.98
CA MET A 172 2.65 19.01 -20.11
C MET A 172 1.90 17.67 -20.08
N PHE A 173 0.61 17.65 -20.44
CA PHE A 173 -0.19 16.42 -20.48
C PHE A 173 -0.17 15.78 -21.85
N GLU A 174 -0.29 14.45 -21.87
CA GLU A 174 -0.48 13.72 -23.10
C GLU A 174 -1.91 13.89 -23.64
N GLU A 175 -2.04 14.15 -24.94
CA GLU A 175 -3.36 14.33 -25.58
C GLU A 175 -4.20 13.05 -25.62
N THR A 176 -3.55 11.89 -25.58
CA THR A 176 -4.24 10.60 -25.61
C THR A 176 -3.53 9.62 -24.69
N ILE A 177 -4.29 8.70 -24.09
CA ILE A 177 -3.74 7.65 -23.23
C ILE A 177 -2.71 6.75 -23.96
N ASN A 178 -2.81 6.64 -25.30
CA ASN A 178 -1.85 5.89 -26.10
C ASN A 178 -0.47 6.56 -26.19
N LYS A 179 -0.38 7.89 -26.01
CA LYS A 179 0.91 8.60 -26.03
C LYS A 179 1.73 8.34 -24.76
N LEU A 180 1.14 7.74 -23.72
CA LEU A 180 1.86 7.16 -22.59
C LEU A 180 2.80 6.00 -22.99
N TYR A 181 2.70 5.51 -24.23
CA TYR A 181 3.63 4.53 -24.76
C TYR A 181 5.08 5.03 -24.72
N SER A 182 6.00 4.12 -24.40
CA SER A 182 7.44 4.32 -24.54
C SER A 182 8.04 3.14 -25.30
N LYS A 183 8.70 3.44 -26.43
CA LYS A 183 9.44 2.46 -27.24
C LYS A 183 10.56 1.78 -26.46
N VAL A 184 11.07 2.45 -25.43
CA VAL A 184 12.14 1.93 -24.55
C VAL A 184 11.60 0.79 -23.66
N LEU A 185 10.31 0.83 -23.32
CA LEU A 185 9.71 -0.06 -22.32
C LEU A 185 8.93 -1.25 -22.91
N THR A 186 8.51 -1.15 -24.17
CA THR A 186 7.67 -2.17 -24.80
C THR A 186 7.75 -2.12 -26.32
N ASP A 187 7.86 -3.30 -26.93
CA ASP A 187 7.85 -3.47 -28.38
C ASP A 187 6.43 -3.37 -28.99
N ASN A 188 5.39 -3.30 -28.15
CA ASN A 188 4.00 -3.29 -28.60
C ASN A 188 3.32 -1.94 -28.32
N GLU A 189 3.35 -1.06 -29.32
CA GLU A 189 2.67 0.24 -29.32
C GLU A 189 1.14 0.12 -29.19
N ARG A 190 0.55 -1.00 -29.61
CA ARG A 190 -0.90 -1.19 -29.55
C ARG A 190 -1.37 -1.58 -28.15
N TYR A 191 -0.61 -2.43 -27.46
CA TYR A 191 -0.99 -2.98 -26.16
C TYR A 191 0.18 -2.87 -25.20
N PHE A 192 0.11 -1.85 -24.33
CA PHE A 192 1.09 -1.63 -23.29
C PHE A 192 0.40 -1.39 -21.95
N ARG A 193 1.17 -1.58 -20.87
CA ARG A 193 0.67 -1.46 -19.51
C ARG A 193 0.77 -0.01 -19.02
N ILE A 194 -0.32 0.45 -18.43
CA ILE A 194 -0.41 1.74 -17.75
C ILE A 194 -0.76 1.49 -16.29
N ALA A 195 -0.37 2.43 -15.43
CA ALA A 195 -0.85 2.51 -14.07
C ALA A 195 -1.90 3.62 -13.98
N VAL A 196 -3.09 3.27 -13.52
CA VAL A 196 -4.18 4.22 -13.23
C VAL A 196 -4.15 4.50 -11.74
N ILE A 197 -4.08 5.78 -11.39
CA ILE A 197 -3.93 6.26 -10.02
C ILE A 197 -5.15 7.10 -9.68
N LYS A 198 -5.84 6.72 -8.60
CA LYS A 198 -6.92 7.51 -8.01
C LYS A 198 -6.54 7.92 -6.59
N ALA A 199 -6.51 9.21 -6.31
CA ALA A 199 -6.25 9.80 -5.01
C ALA A 199 -7.51 10.51 -4.49
N ASP A 200 -7.72 10.47 -3.18
CA ASP A 200 -8.85 11.09 -2.50
C ASP A 200 -8.40 11.59 -1.11
N LEU A 201 -8.83 12.80 -0.74
CA LEU A 201 -8.52 13.37 0.57
C LEU A 201 -9.41 12.75 1.66
N ASP A 202 -8.78 12.25 2.73
CA ASP A 202 -9.46 11.54 3.79
C ASP A 202 -10.21 12.50 4.74
N GLY A 203 -11.42 12.11 5.13
CA GLY A 203 -12.14 12.76 6.24
C GLY A 203 -12.72 14.14 5.90
N MET A 204 -12.76 14.55 4.63
CA MET A 204 -13.23 15.88 4.21
C MET A 204 -14.63 16.24 4.75
N GLY A 205 -15.55 15.28 4.78
CA GLY A 205 -16.89 15.50 5.35
C GLY A 205 -16.85 15.86 6.84
N GLN A 206 -16.09 15.10 7.62
CA GLN A 206 -15.94 15.32 9.07
C GLN A 206 -15.19 16.63 9.37
N LEU A 207 -14.15 16.92 8.57
CA LEU A 207 -13.41 18.18 8.65
C LEU A 207 -14.36 19.38 8.54
N PHE A 208 -15.18 19.41 7.49
CA PHE A 208 -16.12 20.51 7.27
C PHE A 208 -17.30 20.56 8.26
N GLU A 209 -17.68 19.43 8.87
CA GLU A 209 -18.68 19.39 9.94
C GLU A 209 -18.15 19.96 11.26
N GLY A 210 -16.85 19.80 11.55
CA GLY A 210 -16.21 20.27 12.78
C GLY A 210 -15.90 21.78 12.81
N ILE A 211 -15.86 22.45 11.65
CA ILE A 211 -15.54 23.88 11.58
C ILE A 211 -16.70 24.73 12.10
N ASN A 212 -16.39 25.61 13.05
CA ASN A 212 -17.33 26.54 13.69
C ASN A 212 -17.14 28.01 13.27
N SER A 213 -16.09 28.33 12.50
CA SER A 213 -15.85 29.66 11.93
C SER A 213 -16.09 29.69 10.42
N PHE A 214 -16.86 30.67 9.95
CA PHE A 214 -17.14 30.86 8.53
C PHE A 214 -15.89 31.24 7.74
N GLU A 215 -15.04 32.11 8.28
CA GLU A 215 -13.78 32.50 7.65
C GLU A 215 -12.86 31.30 7.45
N GLN A 216 -12.74 30.46 8.48
CA GLN A 216 -11.95 29.24 8.43
C GLN A 216 -12.49 28.24 7.40
N TYR A 217 -13.83 28.11 7.33
CA TYR A 217 -14.50 27.26 6.35
C TYR A 217 -14.19 27.70 4.91
N LYS A 218 -14.33 29.01 4.65
CA LYS A 218 -14.07 29.60 3.34
C LYS A 218 -12.61 29.42 2.93
N ARG A 219 -11.69 29.69 3.84
CA ARG A 219 -10.25 29.58 3.61
C ARG A 219 -9.82 28.16 3.22
N ILE A 220 -10.26 27.15 3.98
CA ILE A 220 -9.97 25.75 3.67
C ILE A 220 -10.52 25.38 2.28
N SER A 221 -11.74 25.83 1.95
CA SER A 221 -12.35 25.60 0.63
C SER A 221 -11.54 26.25 -0.51
N GLU A 222 -10.97 27.44 -0.29
CA GLU A 222 -10.14 28.15 -1.27
C GLU A 222 -8.80 27.45 -1.50
N ILE A 223 -8.11 27.03 -0.43
CA ILE A 223 -6.85 26.26 -0.51
C ILE A 223 -7.07 24.97 -1.31
N LEU A 224 -8.12 24.22 -1.00
CA LEU A 224 -8.41 22.97 -1.72
C LEU A 224 -8.72 23.22 -3.19
N SER A 225 -9.46 24.28 -3.52
CA SER A 225 -9.79 24.63 -4.91
C SER A 225 -8.55 25.06 -5.70
N LYS A 226 -7.55 25.64 -5.03
CA LYS A 226 -6.27 26.04 -5.61
C LYS A 226 -5.42 24.82 -6.01
N TYR A 227 -5.37 23.79 -5.17
CA TYR A 227 -4.49 22.62 -5.39
C TYR A 227 -5.18 21.43 -6.06
N ILE A 228 -6.49 21.21 -5.83
CA ILE A 228 -7.25 20.12 -6.45
C ILE A 228 -7.88 20.62 -7.76
N CYS A 229 -7.03 21.02 -8.71
CA CYS A 229 -7.44 21.50 -10.03
C CYS A 229 -6.42 21.12 -11.11
N LEU A 230 -6.83 21.18 -12.39
CA LEU A 230 -5.97 20.85 -13.52
C LEU A 230 -4.73 21.74 -13.59
N ASP A 231 -4.83 23.01 -13.21
CA ASP A 231 -3.70 23.95 -13.22
C ASP A 231 -2.59 23.55 -12.24
N SER A 232 -2.96 23.17 -11.02
CA SER A 232 -1.99 22.68 -10.03
C SER A 232 -1.37 21.35 -10.48
N LEU A 233 -2.19 20.40 -10.94
CA LEU A 233 -1.69 19.12 -11.48
C LEU A 233 -0.72 19.34 -12.63
N ALA A 234 -1.01 20.29 -13.50
CA ALA A 234 -0.19 20.69 -14.64
C ALA A 234 1.15 21.30 -14.21
N ALA A 235 1.13 22.25 -13.27
CA ALA A 235 2.34 22.85 -12.72
C ALA A 235 3.26 21.81 -12.06
N THR A 236 2.69 20.91 -11.26
CA THR A 236 3.44 19.83 -10.61
C THR A 236 4.01 18.86 -11.64
N THR A 237 3.22 18.49 -12.65
CA THR A 237 3.69 17.62 -13.76
C THR A 237 4.85 18.24 -14.52
N GLU A 238 4.80 19.56 -14.79
CA GLU A 238 5.89 20.28 -15.45
C GLU A 238 7.18 20.25 -14.61
N ALA A 239 7.08 20.41 -13.28
CA ALA A 239 8.23 20.33 -12.39
C ALA A 239 8.92 18.95 -12.43
N PHE A 240 8.15 17.86 -12.47
CA PHE A 240 8.70 16.51 -12.63
C PHE A 240 9.31 16.31 -14.02
N LYS A 241 8.65 16.80 -15.08
CA LYS A 241 9.19 16.73 -16.46
C LYS A 241 10.55 17.43 -16.60
N LYS A 242 10.79 18.54 -15.88
CA LYS A 242 12.11 19.20 -15.86
C LYS A 242 13.24 18.33 -15.30
N THR A 243 12.89 17.33 -14.47
CA THR A 243 13.84 16.39 -13.89
C THR A 243 13.95 15.11 -14.72
N ASP A 244 12.84 14.68 -15.32
CA ASP A 244 12.74 13.48 -16.15
C ASP A 244 11.84 13.78 -17.36
N ASP A 245 12.49 14.10 -18.49
CA ASP A 245 11.80 14.49 -19.74
C ASP A 245 10.91 13.37 -20.31
N ASP A 246 11.18 12.10 -19.94
CA ASP A 246 10.43 10.93 -20.39
C ASP A 246 9.16 10.69 -19.55
N PHE A 247 8.97 11.40 -18.44
CA PHE A 247 7.77 11.29 -17.63
C PHE A 247 6.54 11.78 -18.40
N LYS A 248 5.53 10.93 -18.51
CA LYS A 248 4.26 11.24 -19.21
C LYS A 248 3.07 11.03 -18.29
N LEU A 249 2.09 11.92 -18.40
CA LEU A 249 0.86 11.88 -17.62
C LEU A 249 -0.35 12.18 -18.49
N TYR A 250 -1.40 11.39 -18.32
CA TYR A 250 -2.71 11.59 -18.94
C TYR A 250 -3.75 11.81 -17.84
N PRO A 251 -4.30 13.02 -17.67
CA PRO A 251 -5.33 13.27 -16.68
C PRO A 251 -6.64 12.60 -17.12
N LEU A 252 -7.33 11.95 -16.18
CA LEU A 252 -8.65 11.35 -16.41
C LEU A 252 -9.75 12.18 -15.75
N TYR A 253 -9.49 12.71 -14.55
CA TYR A 253 -10.42 13.55 -13.80
C TYR A 253 -9.72 14.22 -12.61
N ILE A 254 -10.09 15.46 -12.32
CA ILE A 254 -9.79 16.12 -11.05
C ILE A 254 -10.95 17.03 -10.69
N ALA A 255 -11.57 16.82 -9.53
CA ALA A 255 -12.52 17.76 -8.95
C ALA A 255 -12.87 17.41 -7.50
N GLY A 256 -13.19 18.44 -6.72
CA GLY A 256 -13.55 18.27 -5.31
C GLY A 256 -12.34 17.82 -4.50
N ASP A 257 -12.37 16.57 -4.03
CA ASP A 257 -11.32 15.87 -3.29
C ASP A 257 -10.70 14.70 -4.09
N ASP A 258 -11.24 14.38 -5.27
CA ASP A 258 -10.81 13.28 -6.13
C ASP A 258 -9.76 13.76 -7.17
N ILE A 259 -8.68 12.99 -7.32
CA ILE A 259 -7.68 13.12 -8.38
C ILE A 259 -7.54 11.77 -9.09
N LEU A 260 -7.69 11.73 -10.41
CA LEU A 260 -7.60 10.50 -11.22
C LEU A 260 -6.78 10.76 -12.49
N PHE A 261 -5.73 9.97 -12.70
CA PHE A 261 -4.88 10.08 -13.88
C PHE A 261 -4.21 8.73 -14.21
N ALA A 262 -3.57 8.67 -15.37
CA ALA A 262 -2.80 7.53 -15.82
C ALA A 262 -1.35 7.94 -16.15
N VAL A 263 -0.42 7.04 -15.83
CA VAL A 263 1.01 7.13 -16.15
C VAL A 263 1.49 5.82 -16.77
N PRO A 264 2.64 5.78 -17.47
CA PRO A 264 3.25 4.52 -17.84
C PRO A 264 3.51 3.66 -16.60
N ALA A 265 3.37 2.34 -16.70
CA ALA A 265 3.49 1.44 -15.54
C ALA A 265 4.85 1.53 -14.82
N SER A 266 5.90 1.94 -15.52
CA SER A 266 7.24 2.11 -14.96
C SER A 266 7.42 3.38 -14.13
N TYR A 267 6.47 4.32 -14.19
CA TYR A 267 6.49 5.64 -13.55
C TYR A 267 5.56 5.76 -12.34
N ILE A 268 5.19 4.63 -11.72
CA ILE A 268 4.24 4.62 -10.60
C ILE A 268 4.76 5.41 -9.39
N VAL A 269 6.07 5.42 -9.15
CA VAL A 269 6.66 6.10 -7.98
C VAL A 269 6.58 7.59 -8.20
N THR A 270 6.86 8.07 -9.41
CA THR A 270 6.67 9.47 -9.78
C THR A 270 5.20 9.87 -9.68
N GLY A 271 4.28 9.03 -10.16
CA GLY A 271 2.84 9.26 -10.01
C GLY A 271 2.38 9.40 -8.55
N VAL A 272 2.87 8.53 -7.66
CA VAL A 272 2.61 8.62 -6.21
C VAL A 272 3.25 9.88 -5.60
N ASN A 273 4.48 10.20 -6.01
CA ASN A 273 5.20 11.38 -5.52
C ASN A 273 4.52 12.69 -5.92
N LEU A 274 3.88 12.74 -7.09
CA LEU A 274 3.05 13.87 -7.49
C LEU A 274 1.92 14.11 -6.47
N CYS A 275 1.18 13.06 -6.09
CA CYS A 275 0.13 13.17 -5.06
C CYS A 275 0.68 13.60 -3.70
N LYS A 276 1.89 13.14 -3.34
CA LYS A 276 2.59 13.55 -2.10
C LYS A 276 2.91 15.04 -2.09
N VAL A 277 3.38 15.58 -3.21
CA VAL A 277 3.70 17.01 -3.34
C VAL A 277 2.44 17.83 -3.16
N ILE A 278 1.35 17.48 -3.87
CA ILE A 278 0.05 18.17 -3.73
C ILE A 278 -0.43 18.14 -2.28
N LEU A 279 -0.39 16.98 -1.61
CA LEU A 279 -0.81 16.88 -0.21
C LEU A 279 0.08 17.70 0.74
N ARG A 280 1.39 17.74 0.49
CA ARG A 280 2.33 18.53 1.28
C ARG A 280 2.03 20.01 1.13
N GLU A 281 1.88 20.53 -0.09
CA GLU A 281 1.57 21.94 -0.33
C GLU A 281 0.25 22.38 0.32
N ILE A 282 -0.79 21.53 0.25
CA ILE A 282 -2.05 21.76 0.95
C ILE A 282 -1.83 21.87 2.46
N ASN A 283 -1.11 20.92 3.07
CA ASN A 283 -0.87 20.93 4.51
C ASN A 283 0.04 22.09 4.95
N ASP A 284 1.06 22.43 4.17
CA ASP A 284 1.98 23.54 4.46
C ASP A 284 1.22 24.88 4.49
N GLU A 285 0.33 25.10 3.51
CA GLU A 285 -0.51 26.32 3.48
C GLU A 285 -1.54 26.33 4.62
N LEU A 286 -2.08 25.17 5.00
CA LEU A 286 -2.94 25.06 6.18
C LEU A 286 -2.19 25.29 7.51
N GLU A 287 -0.91 24.89 7.60
CA GLU A 287 -0.09 25.07 8.80
C GLU A 287 0.41 26.50 9.00
N ILE A 288 0.88 27.16 7.92
CA ILE A 288 1.35 28.57 7.97
C ILE A 288 0.25 29.51 8.48
N GLU A 289 -1.00 29.13 8.21
CA GLU A 289 -2.17 29.97 8.39
C GLU A 289 -2.95 29.68 9.68
N ALA A 290 -2.61 28.58 10.38
CA ALA A 290 -3.21 28.15 11.63
C ALA A 290 -2.46 28.73 12.85
N ASP A 291 -2.64 30.02 13.11
CA ASP A 291 -2.25 30.67 14.38
C ASP A 291 -3.24 30.34 15.54
N TYR A 292 -3.93 29.19 15.44
CA TYR A 292 -4.99 28.71 16.35
C TYR A 292 -4.56 27.41 17.06
N GLU A 293 -5.12 27.14 18.25
CA GLU A 293 -4.74 26.00 19.11
C GLU A 293 -4.94 24.59 18.49
N GLU A 294 -5.70 24.46 17.40
CA GLU A 294 -5.97 23.20 16.71
C GLU A 294 -5.31 23.13 15.31
N LYS A 295 -4.33 22.25 15.16
CA LYS A 295 -3.71 21.94 13.86
C LYS A 295 -4.64 21.08 13.00
N PHE A 296 -5.05 21.61 11.84
CA PHE A 296 -5.71 20.82 10.81
C PHE A 296 -4.66 20.07 10.01
N THR A 297 -4.79 18.74 9.95
CA THR A 297 -3.92 17.90 9.11
C THR A 297 -4.80 17.05 8.21
N ILE A 298 -4.55 17.13 6.91
CA ILE A 298 -5.28 16.36 5.89
C ILE A 298 -4.41 15.17 5.48
N SER A 299 -5.07 14.03 5.28
CA SER A 299 -4.45 12.78 4.82
C SER A 299 -5.04 12.39 3.47
N MET A 300 -4.40 11.47 2.75
CA MET A 300 -4.84 11.06 1.41
C MET A 300 -4.80 9.54 1.26
N SER A 301 -5.84 8.97 0.67
CA SER A 301 -5.86 7.59 0.24
C SER A 301 -5.64 7.52 -1.27
N ILE A 302 -4.81 6.57 -1.72
CA ILE A 302 -4.43 6.36 -3.11
C ILE A 302 -4.70 4.90 -3.49
N GLY A 303 -5.49 4.68 -4.54
CA GLY A 303 -5.63 3.38 -5.21
C GLY A 303 -4.81 3.35 -6.49
N ILE A 304 -4.12 2.22 -6.75
CA ILE A 304 -3.32 2.01 -7.96
C ILE A 304 -3.74 0.70 -8.63
N GLU A 305 -4.05 0.76 -9.92
CA GLU A 305 -4.38 -0.40 -10.73
C GLU A 305 -3.55 -0.44 -12.02
N PHE A 306 -3.04 -1.62 -12.39
CA PHE A 306 -2.37 -1.85 -13.66
C PHE A 306 -3.34 -2.39 -14.70
N THR A 307 -3.34 -1.79 -15.88
CA THR A 307 -4.24 -2.18 -16.96
C THR A 307 -3.58 -2.00 -18.33
N ILE A 308 -4.23 -2.52 -19.37
CA ILE A 308 -3.84 -2.34 -20.77
C ILE A 308 -4.52 -1.07 -21.28
N ASN A 309 -3.77 -0.17 -21.94
CA ASN A 309 -4.21 1.14 -22.42
C ASN A 309 -5.46 1.18 -23.33
N ARG A 310 -5.98 0.03 -23.78
CA ARG A 310 -7.14 -0.08 -24.68
C ARG A 310 -8.36 -0.74 -24.06
N GLU A 311 -8.36 -1.07 -22.78
CA GLU A 311 -9.64 -1.49 -22.16
C GLU A 311 -10.58 -0.27 -22.03
N PRO A 312 -11.90 -0.48 -22.02
CA PRO A 312 -12.84 0.59 -21.70
C PRO A 312 -12.51 1.27 -20.37
N ILE A 313 -12.47 2.60 -20.35
CA ILE A 313 -12.06 3.38 -19.16
C ILE A 313 -12.94 3.10 -17.93
N ARG A 314 -14.21 2.72 -18.15
CA ARG A 314 -15.08 2.20 -17.09
C ARG A 314 -14.40 1.13 -16.23
N TYR A 315 -13.67 0.20 -16.85
CA TYR A 315 -12.97 -0.85 -16.11
C TYR A 315 -11.78 -0.31 -15.32
N TYR A 316 -11.08 0.70 -15.84
CA TYR A 316 -10.02 1.38 -15.10
C TYR A 316 -10.58 1.99 -13.82
N TYR A 317 -11.69 2.72 -13.94
CA TYR A 317 -12.35 3.38 -12.82
C TYR A 317 -12.85 2.37 -11.77
N GLU A 318 -13.60 1.35 -12.18
CA GLU A 318 -14.15 0.37 -11.23
C GLU A 318 -13.05 -0.39 -10.48
N ARG A 319 -11.95 -0.75 -11.16
CA ARG A 319 -10.85 -1.47 -10.52
C ARG A 319 -10.02 -0.57 -9.59
N VAL A 320 -9.65 0.64 -10.03
CA VAL A 320 -8.89 1.58 -9.18
C VAL A 320 -9.71 2.04 -7.97
N GLN A 321 -11.03 2.19 -8.13
CA GLN A 321 -11.95 2.52 -7.03
C GLN A 321 -11.94 1.45 -5.94
N ARG A 322 -11.91 0.15 -6.30
CA ARG A 322 -11.79 -0.94 -5.31
C ARG A 322 -10.48 -0.86 -4.52
N GLN A 323 -9.38 -0.49 -5.18
CA GLN A 323 -8.10 -0.29 -4.49
C GLN A 323 -8.20 0.90 -3.53
N LEU A 324 -8.79 2.01 -3.95
CA LEU A 324 -8.99 3.19 -3.11
C LEU A 324 -9.86 2.89 -1.87
N GLU A 325 -10.97 2.16 -2.05
CA GLU A 325 -11.82 1.72 -0.93
C GLU A 325 -11.05 0.82 0.04
N CYS A 326 -10.23 -0.09 -0.47
CA CYS A 326 -9.37 -0.93 0.35
C CYS A 326 -8.33 -0.10 1.14
N ALA A 327 -7.77 0.97 0.55
CA ALA A 327 -6.90 1.91 1.24
C ALA A 327 -7.63 2.59 2.41
N LYS A 328 -8.87 3.04 2.20
CA LYS A 328 -9.69 3.76 3.20
C LYS A 328 -10.13 2.90 4.38
N ILE A 329 -10.48 1.63 4.13
CA ILE A 329 -11.01 0.71 5.16
C ILE A 329 -9.90 0.19 6.09
N THR A 330 -8.64 0.18 5.64
CA THR A 330 -7.57 -0.47 6.39
C THR A 330 -7.17 0.37 7.61
N ASP A 331 -7.57 -0.11 8.79
CA ASP A 331 -7.20 0.49 10.07
C ASP A 331 -5.69 0.53 10.26
N SER A 332 -5.18 1.74 10.53
CA SER A 332 -3.79 1.96 10.86
C SER A 332 -3.57 1.82 12.36
N GLU A 333 -3.30 0.60 12.85
CA GLU A 333 -2.86 0.40 14.23
C GLU A 333 -1.57 1.22 14.48
N GLY A 334 -1.69 2.30 15.26
CA GLY A 334 -0.54 3.11 15.69
C GLY A 334 -0.06 4.19 14.70
N LEU A 335 -0.90 4.65 13.77
CA LEU A 335 -0.80 6.03 13.30
C LEU A 335 -1.48 6.92 14.34
N LYS A 336 -0.73 7.85 14.92
CA LYS A 336 -1.34 8.88 15.77
C LYS A 336 -2.14 9.79 14.85
N SER A 337 -3.39 10.10 15.22
CA SER A 337 -4.36 10.92 14.47
C SER A 337 -3.92 12.37 14.18
N MET A 338 -2.67 12.75 14.48
CA MET A 338 -2.17 14.12 14.45
C MET A 338 -1.12 14.36 13.36
N GLN A 339 -0.87 13.42 12.44
CA GLN A 339 0.10 13.62 11.35
C GLN A 339 -0.52 13.31 9.97
N PRO A 340 -0.22 14.14 8.95
CA PRO A 340 -0.63 13.85 7.59
C PRO A 340 0.03 12.55 7.14
N HIS A 341 -0.78 11.68 6.55
CA HIS A 341 -0.31 10.39 6.07
C HIS A 341 -0.96 10.05 4.74
N ILE A 342 -0.32 9.14 4.02
CA ILE A 342 -0.83 8.60 2.78
C ILE A 342 -1.00 7.10 2.91
N ARG A 343 -2.19 6.60 2.54
CA ARG A 343 -2.46 5.17 2.40
C ARG A 343 -2.45 4.83 0.92
N ILE A 344 -1.57 3.92 0.50
CA ILE A 344 -1.46 3.51 -0.90
C ILE A 344 -1.87 2.06 -1.00
N CYS A 345 -2.91 1.77 -1.77
CA CYS A 345 -3.33 0.39 -2.02
C CYS A 345 -3.01 -0.02 -3.45
N MET A 346 -2.38 -1.18 -3.57
CA MET A 346 -2.09 -1.83 -4.83
C MET A 346 -2.26 -3.34 -4.63
N ASN A 347 -3.02 -4.00 -5.50
CA ASN A 347 -3.31 -5.43 -5.38
C ASN A 347 -3.84 -5.81 -3.98
N GLN A 348 -4.72 -4.98 -3.41
CA GLN A 348 -5.29 -5.13 -2.05
C GLN A 348 -4.26 -5.12 -0.92
N TYR A 349 -3.00 -4.76 -1.20
CA TYR A 349 -1.98 -4.56 -0.19
C TYR A 349 -1.84 -3.06 0.08
N VAL A 350 -1.97 -2.67 1.35
CA VAL A 350 -1.94 -1.26 1.76
C VAL A 350 -0.58 -0.91 2.35
N PHE A 351 0.06 0.08 1.75
CA PHE A 351 1.26 0.75 2.23
C PHE A 351 0.89 2.04 2.98
N PHE A 352 1.70 2.41 3.97
CA PHE A 352 1.56 3.64 4.75
C PHE A 352 2.77 4.54 4.57
N ASP A 353 2.57 5.79 4.18
CA ASP A 353 3.64 6.77 4.15
C ASP A 353 3.35 7.91 5.11
N CYS A 354 4.19 8.05 6.15
CA CYS A 354 4.15 9.20 7.04
C CYS A 354 5.15 10.20 6.49
N ILE A 355 4.69 11.41 6.15
CA ILE A 355 5.49 12.40 5.40
C ILE A 355 6.80 12.78 6.13
N ASP A 356 6.91 12.53 7.46
CA ASP A 356 8.02 13.04 8.29
C ASP A 356 8.73 12.06 9.28
N LYS A 357 8.57 10.71 9.22
CA LYS A 357 9.30 9.79 10.16
C LYS A 357 9.72 8.43 9.59
N ASP A 358 10.72 7.84 10.26
CA ASP A 358 11.34 6.53 9.97
C ASP A 358 10.35 5.44 9.51
N ALA A 359 10.65 4.91 8.33
CA ALA A 359 9.91 3.88 7.60
C ALA A 359 9.60 2.63 8.44
N LYS A 360 8.32 2.34 8.67
CA LYS A 360 7.86 1.00 9.13
C LYS A 360 7.96 0.00 7.95
N PRO A 361 7.98 -1.33 8.18
CA PRO A 361 8.05 -2.34 7.10
C PRO A 361 6.90 -2.29 6.09
N GLN A 362 5.73 -1.76 6.47
CA GLN A 362 4.59 -1.52 5.58
C GLN A 362 4.62 -0.13 4.93
N SER A 363 5.79 0.53 4.89
CA SER A 363 5.89 1.83 4.26
C SER A 363 6.17 1.73 2.78
N TRP A 364 5.66 2.71 2.04
CA TRP A 364 5.91 2.84 0.60
C TRP A 364 7.41 2.90 0.31
N SER A 365 8.16 3.69 1.07
CA SER A 365 9.62 3.77 0.94
C SER A 365 10.33 2.43 1.20
N HIS A 366 9.85 1.62 2.15
CA HIS A 366 10.37 0.27 2.37
C HIS A 366 10.09 -0.64 1.17
N PHE A 367 8.88 -0.58 0.61
CA PHE A 367 8.54 -1.36 -0.59
C PHE A 367 9.42 -0.97 -1.79
N ILE A 368 9.69 0.31 -2.00
CA ILE A 368 10.62 0.75 -3.05
C ILE A 368 12.04 0.21 -2.80
N HIS A 369 12.52 0.21 -1.54
CA HIS A 369 13.79 -0.42 -1.18
C HIS A 369 13.78 -1.94 -1.43
N ASP A 370 12.66 -2.61 -1.15
CA ASP A 370 12.48 -4.04 -1.40
C ASP A 370 12.58 -4.39 -2.90
N LEU A 371 12.02 -3.54 -3.76
CA LEU A 371 12.16 -3.67 -5.21
C LEU A 371 13.60 -3.49 -5.70
N LYS A 372 14.40 -2.64 -5.04
CA LYS A 372 15.84 -2.54 -5.34
C LYS A 372 16.60 -3.80 -5.00
N ILE A 373 16.32 -4.42 -3.85
CA ILE A 373 16.91 -5.71 -3.48
C ILE A 373 16.57 -6.75 -4.56
N LEU A 374 15.32 -6.76 -5.00
CA LEU A 374 14.84 -7.65 -6.04
C LEU A 374 15.63 -7.47 -7.34
N LYS A 375 15.76 -6.23 -7.84
CA LYS A 375 16.53 -5.93 -9.06
C LYS A 375 18.02 -6.23 -8.92
N SER A 376 18.60 -5.92 -7.75
CA SER A 376 19.99 -6.26 -7.48
C SER A 376 20.21 -7.78 -7.52
N ALA A 377 19.30 -8.58 -6.96
CA ALA A 377 19.40 -10.03 -7.04
C ALA A 377 19.27 -10.53 -8.49
N GLU A 378 18.37 -9.95 -9.30
CA GLU A 378 18.24 -10.27 -10.73
C GLU A 378 19.54 -9.97 -11.50
N SER A 379 20.17 -8.80 -11.27
CA SER A 379 21.41 -8.42 -11.94
C SER A 379 22.59 -9.34 -11.61
N GLU A 380 22.59 -9.94 -10.41
CA GLU A 380 23.60 -10.90 -9.98
C GLU A 380 23.31 -12.33 -10.48
N GLY A 381 22.25 -12.52 -11.27
CA GLY A 381 21.88 -13.79 -11.90
C GLY A 381 20.88 -14.64 -11.11
N PHE A 382 20.29 -14.13 -10.03
CA PHE A 382 19.25 -14.86 -9.30
C PHE A 382 17.93 -14.83 -10.08
N LYS A 383 17.34 -16.01 -10.29
CA LYS A 383 16.06 -16.15 -11.01
C LYS A 383 14.87 -15.76 -10.14
N VAL A 384 14.75 -14.48 -9.77
CA VAL A 384 13.71 -13.95 -8.87
C VAL A 384 12.30 -14.35 -9.32
N HIS A 385 11.94 -14.10 -10.59
CA HIS A 385 10.60 -14.39 -11.09
C HIS A 385 10.20 -15.86 -10.85
N HIS A 386 11.09 -16.80 -11.20
CA HIS A 386 10.87 -18.23 -11.00
C HIS A 386 10.80 -18.60 -9.52
N PHE A 387 11.62 -17.96 -8.69
CA PHE A 387 11.62 -18.16 -7.25
C PHE A 387 10.29 -17.70 -6.62
N MET A 388 9.80 -16.51 -6.96
CA MET A 388 8.54 -15.97 -6.44
C MET A 388 7.33 -16.76 -6.94
N TYR A 389 7.31 -17.09 -8.24
CA TYR A 389 6.25 -17.91 -8.83
C TYR A 389 6.18 -19.29 -8.16
N GLY A 390 7.32 -19.97 -8.01
CA GLY A 390 7.38 -21.28 -7.38
C GLY A 390 7.01 -21.28 -5.89
N LEU A 391 7.27 -20.17 -5.18
CA LEU A 391 6.78 -20.00 -3.80
C LEU A 391 5.26 -19.86 -3.81
N LEU A 392 4.75 -18.91 -4.60
CA LEU A 392 3.34 -18.58 -4.66
C LEU A 392 2.51 -19.80 -5.06
N SER A 393 2.92 -20.53 -6.10
CA SER A 393 2.20 -21.70 -6.61
C SER A 393 2.03 -22.78 -5.54
N LYS A 394 3.08 -23.04 -4.74
CA LYS A 394 3.05 -24.03 -3.65
C LYS A 394 2.13 -23.59 -2.50
N ILE A 395 2.21 -22.33 -2.09
CA ILE A 395 1.48 -21.85 -0.91
C ILE A 395 0.01 -21.54 -1.21
N THR A 396 -0.34 -21.34 -2.48
CA THR A 396 -1.73 -21.16 -2.93
C THR A 396 -2.46 -22.45 -3.30
N ASP A 397 -1.75 -23.59 -3.37
CA ASP A 397 -2.37 -24.90 -3.56
C ASP A 397 -3.37 -25.16 -2.41
N PRO A 398 -4.67 -25.43 -2.68
CA PRO A 398 -5.65 -25.70 -1.64
C PRO A 398 -5.21 -26.78 -0.63
N ALA A 399 -4.54 -27.84 -1.08
CA ALA A 399 -4.08 -28.94 -0.23
C ALA A 399 -2.93 -28.53 0.73
N VAL A 400 -2.27 -27.40 0.47
CA VAL A 400 -1.24 -26.82 1.34
C VAL A 400 -1.81 -25.65 2.14
N ARG A 401 -2.58 -24.77 1.49
CA ARG A 401 -3.07 -23.48 1.99
C ARG A 401 -4.02 -23.61 3.19
N GLU A 402 -4.75 -24.71 3.27
CA GLU A 402 -5.72 -24.99 4.36
C GLU A 402 -5.04 -25.53 5.62
N HIS A 403 -3.88 -26.19 5.48
CA HIS A 403 -3.19 -26.85 6.60
C HIS A 403 -2.04 -26.01 7.14
N LYS A 404 -2.12 -25.64 8.43
CA LYS A 404 -1.14 -24.74 9.08
C LYS A 404 0.31 -25.21 8.96
N LEU A 405 0.54 -26.49 9.24
CA LEU A 405 1.87 -27.08 9.22
C LEU A 405 2.41 -27.15 7.79
N LYS A 406 1.63 -27.69 6.85
CA LYS A 406 2.00 -27.80 5.42
C LYS A 406 2.36 -26.47 4.80
N TYR A 407 1.57 -25.43 5.05
CA TYR A 407 1.84 -24.09 4.54
C TYR A 407 3.15 -23.53 5.08
N SER A 408 3.38 -23.58 6.40
CA SER A 408 4.64 -23.08 6.98
C SER A 408 5.85 -23.87 6.49
N ASN A 409 5.71 -25.19 6.33
CA ASN A 409 6.74 -26.04 5.77
C ASN A 409 7.01 -25.71 4.30
N ALA A 410 5.97 -25.50 3.48
CA ALA A 410 6.11 -25.11 2.08
C ALA A 410 6.85 -23.78 1.94
N VAL A 411 6.52 -22.79 2.78
CA VAL A 411 7.25 -21.50 2.84
C VAL A 411 8.71 -21.75 3.20
N PHE A 412 9.00 -22.35 4.35
CA PHE A 412 10.39 -22.46 4.82
C PHE A 412 11.25 -23.38 3.96
N TYR A 413 10.68 -24.45 3.41
CA TYR A 413 11.37 -25.33 2.47
C TYR A 413 11.81 -24.56 1.22
N HIS A 414 10.95 -23.70 0.68
CA HIS A 414 11.28 -22.86 -0.46
C HIS A 414 12.29 -21.75 -0.13
N LEU A 415 12.34 -21.31 1.13
CA LEU A 415 13.26 -20.30 1.63
C LEU A 415 14.59 -20.88 2.15
N ILE A 416 14.91 -22.16 1.91
CA ILE A 416 16.22 -22.73 2.22
C ILE A 416 17.24 -22.14 1.22
N PRO A 417 18.21 -21.31 1.65
CA PRO A 417 19.16 -20.70 0.72
C PRO A 417 20.02 -21.76 0.00
N SER A 418 20.27 -21.57 -1.28
CA SER A 418 20.99 -22.53 -2.14
C SER A 418 22.34 -22.02 -2.65
N TYR A 419 22.58 -20.72 -2.65
CA TYR A 419 23.73 -20.10 -3.33
C TYR A 419 24.79 -19.49 -2.41
N PHE A 420 24.56 -19.46 -1.09
CA PHE A 420 25.49 -18.82 -0.13
C PHE A 420 26.64 -19.74 0.36
N GLU A 421 26.97 -20.81 -0.35
CA GLU A 421 28.09 -21.69 0.02
C GLU A 421 29.45 -20.96 0.05
N SER A 422 29.55 -19.87 -0.69
CA SER A 422 30.68 -18.93 -0.67
C SER A 422 30.17 -17.48 -0.52
N LYS A 423 31.08 -16.53 -0.27
CA LYS A 423 30.78 -15.09 -0.25
C LYS A 423 30.59 -14.55 -1.67
N SER A 424 29.58 -15.04 -2.36
CA SER A 424 29.19 -14.60 -3.69
C SER A 424 28.09 -13.54 -3.60
N LYS A 425 28.07 -12.61 -4.56
CA LYS A 425 27.00 -11.61 -4.67
C LYS A 425 25.63 -12.25 -4.92
N LEU A 426 25.59 -13.33 -5.70
CA LEU A 426 24.39 -14.16 -5.88
C LEU A 426 23.84 -14.68 -4.54
N GLY A 427 24.71 -15.23 -3.68
CA GLY A 427 24.31 -15.72 -2.35
C GLY A 427 23.91 -14.60 -1.39
N GLU A 428 24.56 -13.44 -1.47
CA GLU A 428 24.16 -12.24 -0.73
C GLU A 428 22.76 -11.76 -1.15
N GLY A 429 22.48 -11.69 -2.45
CA GLY A 429 21.18 -11.33 -3.02
C GLY A 429 20.06 -12.29 -2.62
N GLU A 430 20.31 -13.60 -2.68
CA GLU A 430 19.36 -14.62 -2.21
C GLU A 430 19.02 -14.43 -0.72
N LEU A 431 20.03 -14.23 0.14
CA LEU A 431 19.80 -14.06 1.58
C LEU A 431 19.03 -12.79 1.91
N LEU A 432 19.30 -11.69 1.19
CA LEU A 432 18.56 -10.44 1.34
C LEU A 432 17.09 -10.60 0.91
N LEU A 433 16.85 -11.30 -0.19
CA LEU A 433 15.49 -11.60 -0.68
C LEU A 433 14.70 -12.44 0.33
N ILE A 434 15.33 -13.46 0.93
CA ILE A 434 14.70 -14.31 1.95
C ILE A 434 14.43 -13.51 3.23
N ASP A 435 15.37 -12.67 3.66
CA ASP A 435 15.20 -11.77 4.82
C ASP A 435 14.00 -10.81 4.61
N LEU A 436 13.89 -10.24 3.42
CA LEU A 436 12.80 -9.37 2.99
C LEU A 436 11.44 -10.09 3.08
N LEU A 437 11.33 -11.30 2.51
CA LEU A 437 10.08 -12.07 2.57
C LEU A 437 9.69 -12.41 4.02
N LEU A 438 10.65 -12.83 4.85
CA LEU A 438 10.38 -13.21 6.23
C LEU A 438 9.96 -12.02 7.11
N LYS A 439 10.38 -10.79 6.79
CA LYS A 439 9.93 -9.59 7.53
C LYS A 439 8.42 -9.38 7.45
N GLN A 440 7.77 -9.81 6.37
CA GLN A 440 6.33 -9.67 6.18
C GLN A 440 5.49 -10.51 7.15
N VAL A 441 6.08 -11.56 7.72
CA VAL A 441 5.42 -12.48 8.65
C VAL A 441 5.94 -12.36 10.08
N VAL A 442 6.72 -11.31 10.37
CA VAL A 442 7.25 -11.03 11.71
C VAL A 442 6.33 -10.07 12.46
N GLU A 443 5.87 -10.49 13.64
CA GLU A 443 5.11 -9.67 14.58
C GLU A 443 5.98 -9.29 15.78
N LYS A 444 5.89 -8.04 16.25
CA LYS A 444 6.51 -7.61 17.52
C LYS A 444 5.61 -8.00 18.69
N LYS A 445 6.08 -8.91 19.55
CA LYS A 445 5.48 -9.22 20.86
C LYS A 445 6.38 -8.69 21.98
N GLY A 446 6.03 -7.51 22.50
CA GLY A 446 6.79 -6.81 23.55
C GLY A 446 8.22 -6.48 23.09
N ARG A 447 9.23 -6.98 23.82
CA ARG A 447 10.66 -6.82 23.45
C ARG A 447 11.15 -7.83 22.41
N SER A 448 10.32 -8.79 22.01
CA SER A 448 10.68 -9.85 21.08
C SER A 448 9.92 -9.72 19.76
N SER A 449 10.48 -10.28 18.68
CA SER A 449 9.76 -10.40 17.41
C SER A 449 9.77 -11.86 16.97
N VAL A 450 8.61 -12.34 16.55
CA VAL A 450 8.35 -13.75 16.25
C VAL A 450 7.69 -13.88 14.89
N ILE A 451 7.95 -14.98 14.20
CA ILE A 451 7.24 -15.30 12.95
C ILE A 451 5.83 -15.78 13.31
N LYS A 452 4.84 -15.35 12.54
CA LYS A 452 3.44 -15.73 12.68
C LYS A 452 2.77 -15.71 11.33
N PHE A 453 2.39 -16.88 10.82
CA PHE A 453 1.57 -16.99 9.60
C PHE A 453 0.07 -16.93 9.87
N TYR A 454 -0.35 -17.23 11.09
CA TYR A 454 -1.76 -17.35 11.48
C TYR A 454 -2.09 -16.40 12.62
N ASP A 455 -3.00 -15.48 12.35
CA ASP A 455 -3.78 -14.75 13.34
C ASP A 455 -5.21 -15.32 13.39
N LYS A 456 -6.07 -14.73 14.24
CA LYS A 456 -7.46 -15.21 14.42
C LYS A 456 -8.28 -15.11 13.13
N ASP A 457 -7.92 -14.18 12.25
CA ASP A 457 -8.70 -13.82 11.06
C ASP A 457 -8.05 -14.29 9.75
N GLY A 458 -6.89 -14.96 9.79
CA GLY A 458 -6.15 -15.40 8.60
C GLY A 458 -5.46 -14.30 7.80
N ARG A 459 -5.49 -13.05 8.27
CA ARG A 459 -5.03 -11.86 7.54
C ARG A 459 -3.54 -11.85 7.27
N VAL A 460 -2.70 -12.41 8.15
CA VAL A 460 -1.24 -12.41 7.94
C VAL A 460 -0.85 -13.26 6.74
N LYS A 461 -1.47 -14.43 6.59
CA LYS A 461 -1.26 -15.33 5.45
C LYS A 461 -1.63 -14.65 4.14
N GLU A 462 -2.82 -14.05 4.09
CA GLU A 462 -3.34 -13.38 2.90
C GLU A 462 -2.48 -12.18 2.51
N LYS A 463 -2.07 -11.36 3.49
CA LYS A 463 -1.14 -10.24 3.25
C LYS A 463 0.21 -10.71 2.69
N PHE A 464 0.73 -11.82 3.19
CA PHE A 464 1.98 -12.40 2.67
C PHE A 464 1.82 -12.88 1.22
N GLU A 465 0.74 -13.58 0.89
CA GLU A 465 0.43 -13.99 -0.49
C GLU A 465 0.26 -12.79 -1.44
N GLN A 466 -0.46 -11.74 -1.00
CA GLN A 466 -0.63 -10.50 -1.76
C GLN A 466 0.69 -9.78 -2.03
N TYR A 467 1.57 -9.73 -1.03
CA TYR A 467 2.89 -9.12 -1.17
C TYR A 467 3.78 -9.90 -2.14
N ILE A 468 3.76 -11.24 -2.11
CA ILE A 468 4.49 -12.06 -3.10
C ILE A 468 3.95 -11.81 -4.52
N ARG A 469 2.63 -11.69 -4.70
CA ARG A 469 2.03 -11.35 -6.01
C ARG A 469 2.51 -9.99 -6.51
N LEU A 470 2.68 -9.01 -5.62
CA LEU A 470 3.26 -7.71 -5.98
C LEU A 470 4.72 -7.85 -6.42
N LEU A 471 5.57 -8.53 -5.64
CA LEU A 471 6.96 -8.75 -6.04
C LEU A 471 7.08 -9.52 -7.37
N LEU A 472 6.20 -10.50 -7.57
CA LEU A 472 6.12 -11.25 -8.83
C LEU A 472 5.76 -10.32 -10.00
N LEU A 473 4.81 -9.40 -9.82
CA LEU A 473 4.46 -8.39 -10.82
C LEU A 473 5.68 -7.54 -11.21
N PHE A 474 6.44 -7.04 -10.24
CA PHE A 474 7.61 -6.19 -10.50
C PHE A 474 8.90 -6.95 -10.92
N SER A 475 8.91 -8.28 -10.78
CA SER A 475 9.95 -9.13 -11.37
C SER A 475 9.76 -9.34 -12.87
N ASP A 476 8.57 -9.03 -13.41
CA ASP A 476 8.31 -9.07 -14.84
C ASP A 476 8.85 -7.79 -15.50
N GLU A 477 9.60 -7.94 -16.59
CA GLU A 477 10.25 -6.83 -17.31
C GLU A 477 9.25 -5.75 -17.76
N ARG A 478 7.99 -6.14 -18.02
CA ARG A 478 6.93 -5.21 -18.46
C ARG A 478 6.48 -4.22 -17.38
N PHE A 479 6.86 -4.46 -16.12
CA PHE A 479 6.54 -3.61 -14.97
C PHE A 479 7.80 -3.08 -14.28
N HIS A 480 8.95 -3.10 -14.98
CA HIS A 480 10.19 -2.56 -14.45
C HIS A 480 10.02 -1.08 -14.11
N LEU A 481 10.46 -0.67 -12.91
CA LEU A 481 10.43 0.74 -12.50
C LEU A 481 11.57 1.50 -13.17
N THR A 482 11.24 2.54 -13.94
CA THR A 482 12.25 3.44 -14.53
C THR A 482 12.39 4.75 -13.78
N ASP A 483 11.53 5.00 -12.80
CA ASP A 483 11.66 6.13 -11.90
C ASP A 483 13.10 6.23 -11.35
N HIS A 484 13.69 7.43 -11.34
CA HIS A 484 14.93 7.70 -10.63
C HIS A 484 14.72 7.44 -9.14
N ILE A 485 14.88 6.18 -8.72
CA ILE A 485 14.84 5.83 -7.31
C ILE A 485 16.16 6.34 -6.73
N PRO A 486 16.17 7.37 -5.85
CA PRO A 486 17.41 7.97 -5.36
C PRO A 486 18.36 6.88 -4.91
N ASP A 487 19.66 6.97 -5.24
CA ASP A 487 20.71 6.02 -4.85
C ASP A 487 20.83 5.94 -3.32
N TYR A 488 19.86 5.27 -2.71
CA TYR A 488 19.98 4.76 -1.37
C TYR A 488 20.94 3.59 -1.50
N ASP A 489 22.14 3.79 -0.97
CA ASP A 489 23.25 2.85 -0.89
C ASP A 489 22.69 1.42 -0.77
N VAL A 490 22.74 0.66 -1.87
CA VAL A 490 22.05 -0.63 -2.00
C VAL A 490 22.52 -1.48 -0.84
N SER A 491 21.62 -1.64 0.14
CA SER A 491 21.82 -2.22 1.47
C SER A 491 23.17 -2.90 1.63
N ASN A 492 24.18 -2.20 2.16
CA ASN A 492 25.49 -2.77 2.41
C ASN A 492 25.29 -4.07 3.21
N PHE A 493 25.55 -5.23 2.56
CA PHE A 493 25.23 -6.56 3.10
C PHE A 493 25.81 -6.72 4.50
N ASP A 494 26.96 -6.09 4.75
CA ASP A 494 27.64 -6.02 6.03
C ASP A 494 26.78 -5.46 7.17
N ILE A 495 25.95 -4.46 6.89
CA ILE A 495 24.99 -3.87 7.85
C ILE A 495 23.85 -4.85 8.14
N GLN A 496 23.42 -5.61 7.12
CA GLN A 496 22.28 -6.54 7.21
C GLN A 496 22.65 -7.92 7.77
N LYS A 497 23.94 -8.28 7.88
CA LYS A 497 24.41 -9.59 8.39
C LYS A 497 23.73 -10.03 9.69
N LYS A 498 23.52 -9.10 10.62
CA LYS A 498 22.87 -9.37 11.90
C LYS A 498 21.37 -9.64 11.74
N ASN A 499 20.71 -8.89 10.85
CA ASN A 499 19.29 -9.04 10.55
C ASN A 499 19.04 -10.36 9.85
N ILE A 500 19.81 -10.69 8.82
CA ILE A 500 19.76 -11.98 8.11
C ILE A 500 19.92 -13.14 9.10
N ARG A 501 20.96 -13.11 9.94
CA ARG A 501 21.17 -14.14 10.98
C ARG A 501 19.94 -14.31 11.87
N THR A 502 19.30 -13.21 12.23
CA THR A 502 18.17 -13.19 13.15
C THR A 502 16.89 -13.68 12.46
N ASN A 503 16.58 -13.18 11.28
CA ASN A 503 15.31 -13.38 10.60
C ASN A 503 15.30 -14.69 9.82
N VAL A 504 16.32 -14.92 8.99
CA VAL A 504 16.43 -16.11 8.11
C VAL A 504 16.67 -17.38 8.91
N PHE A 505 17.47 -17.31 9.97
CA PHE A 505 17.86 -18.51 10.72
C PHE A 505 17.25 -18.56 12.12
N ASN A 506 17.60 -17.65 13.03
CA ASN A 506 17.25 -17.80 14.45
C ASN A 506 15.73 -17.80 14.67
N ARG A 507 14.98 -16.92 14.00
CA ARG A 507 13.51 -16.85 14.11
C ARG A 507 12.83 -18.02 13.43
N VAL A 508 13.31 -18.46 12.26
CA VAL A 508 12.77 -19.63 11.57
C VAL A 508 12.98 -20.89 12.39
N LEU A 509 14.19 -21.15 12.89
CA LEU A 509 14.47 -22.30 13.76
C LEU A 509 13.62 -22.27 15.03
N ARG A 510 13.43 -21.09 15.62
CA ARG A 510 12.53 -20.93 16.78
C ARG A 510 11.09 -21.27 16.42
N TYR A 511 10.59 -20.79 15.28
CA TYR A 511 9.25 -21.09 14.80
C TYR A 511 9.09 -22.61 14.57
N LEU A 512 10.04 -23.24 13.86
CA LEU A 512 9.99 -24.68 13.63
C LEU A 512 10.00 -25.47 14.96
N TYR A 513 10.79 -25.04 15.94
CA TYR A 513 10.86 -25.71 17.26
C TYR A 513 9.60 -25.54 18.12
N GLN A 514 9.05 -24.33 18.18
CA GLN A 514 7.96 -23.96 19.10
C GLN A 514 6.58 -24.14 18.45
N GLU A 515 6.45 -23.74 17.19
CA GLU A 515 5.18 -23.77 16.47
C GLU A 515 5.03 -25.07 15.67
N SER A 516 5.98 -25.43 14.80
CA SER A 516 5.81 -26.58 13.90
C SER A 516 5.94 -27.93 14.59
N LEU A 517 6.96 -28.13 15.44
CA LEU A 517 7.22 -29.40 16.16
C LEU A 517 6.46 -29.53 17.49
N PHE A 518 5.73 -28.49 17.92
CA PHE A 518 5.01 -28.48 19.18
C PHE A 518 3.58 -27.95 19.01
N ASN A 519 3.35 -26.63 19.01
CA ASN A 519 1.99 -26.06 19.07
C ASN A 519 1.04 -26.51 17.94
N SER A 520 1.53 -26.62 16.71
CA SER A 520 0.73 -27.01 15.54
C SER A 520 0.32 -28.49 15.59
N VAL A 521 0.98 -29.27 16.43
CA VAL A 521 0.71 -30.69 16.65
C VAL A 521 -0.16 -30.90 17.89
N THR A 522 -0.19 -29.92 18.81
CA THR A 522 -0.99 -29.94 20.06
C THR A 522 -2.51 -29.80 19.82
N SER A 523 -2.99 -29.67 18.59
CA SER A 523 -4.42 -29.49 18.28
C SER A 523 -5.28 -30.76 18.33
N GLY A 524 -4.86 -31.80 19.08
CA GLY A 524 -5.58 -33.08 19.21
C GLY A 524 -5.62 -33.63 20.64
N ALA A 525 -6.11 -34.85 20.82
CA ALA A 525 -6.20 -35.54 22.12
C ALA A 525 -4.86 -36.02 22.71
N VAL A 526 -3.73 -35.59 22.13
CA VAL A 526 -2.38 -36.02 22.52
C VAL A 526 -1.82 -35.08 23.58
N ASP A 527 -1.37 -35.65 24.69
CA ASP A 527 -0.78 -34.90 25.80
C ASP A 527 0.47 -34.11 25.35
N SER A 528 0.54 -32.86 25.79
CA SER A 528 1.66 -31.94 25.56
C SER A 528 3.01 -32.53 25.99
N ASP A 529 3.04 -33.37 27.03
CA ASP A 529 4.25 -34.06 27.46
C ASP A 529 4.73 -35.09 26.43
N GLN A 530 3.80 -35.82 25.78
CA GLN A 530 4.16 -36.78 24.72
C GLN A 530 4.71 -36.08 23.48
N ILE A 531 4.13 -34.94 23.10
CA ILE A 531 4.64 -34.12 21.98
C ILE A 531 6.05 -33.62 22.30
N LYS A 532 6.28 -33.15 23.54
CA LYS A 532 7.60 -32.75 24.01
C LYS A 532 8.58 -33.92 23.95
N LYS A 533 8.19 -35.09 24.47
CA LYS A 533 9.02 -36.30 24.45
C LYS A 533 9.37 -36.71 23.02
N MET A 534 8.42 -36.61 22.07
CA MET A 534 8.66 -36.87 20.65
C MET A 534 9.68 -35.90 20.06
N ARG A 535 9.48 -34.59 20.27
CA ARG A 535 10.39 -33.55 19.78
C ARG A 535 11.80 -33.72 20.34
N ASP A 536 11.93 -34.01 21.64
CA ASP A 536 13.21 -34.10 22.33
C ASP A 536 14.05 -35.33 21.86
N LEU A 537 13.45 -36.30 21.14
CA LEU A 537 14.20 -37.36 20.44
C LEU A 537 15.01 -36.83 19.25
N PHE A 538 14.57 -35.71 18.64
CA PHE A 538 15.14 -35.18 17.41
C PHE A 538 15.79 -33.81 17.59
N VAL A 539 15.22 -32.95 18.44
CA VAL A 539 15.67 -31.56 18.64
C VAL A 539 15.46 -31.14 20.09
N ILE A 540 16.53 -30.65 20.73
CA ILE A 540 16.50 -30.08 22.08
C ILE A 540 17.07 -28.66 22.06
N ASP A 541 16.34 -27.70 22.64
CA ASP A 541 16.85 -26.35 22.93
C ASP A 541 17.67 -26.37 24.24
N THR A 542 18.98 -26.13 24.13
CA THR A 542 19.92 -26.24 25.25
C THR A 542 20.94 -25.09 25.26
N LYS A 543 21.76 -25.03 26.32
CA LYS A 543 22.80 -24.01 26.49
C LYS A 543 24.12 -24.66 26.85
N TYR A 544 25.21 -24.08 26.36
CA TYR A 544 26.56 -24.42 26.81
C TYR A 544 27.35 -23.17 27.16
N LYS A 545 28.33 -23.31 28.05
CA LYS A 545 29.27 -22.23 28.36
C LYS A 545 30.38 -22.22 27.33
N ASN A 546 30.57 -21.08 26.66
CA ASN A 546 31.70 -20.90 25.76
C ASN A 546 33.00 -20.61 26.56
N GLN A 547 34.13 -20.51 25.85
CA GLN A 547 35.44 -20.19 26.46
C GLN A 547 35.46 -18.88 27.27
N SER A 548 34.54 -17.96 27.01
CA SER A 548 34.38 -16.71 27.77
C SER A 548 33.41 -16.83 28.96
N GLY A 549 32.98 -18.03 29.32
CA GLY A 549 32.05 -18.30 30.42
C GLY A 549 30.60 -17.87 30.17
N LYS A 550 30.27 -17.43 28.96
CA LYS A 550 28.91 -16.99 28.60
C LYS A 550 28.06 -18.16 28.14
N ASP A 551 26.80 -18.19 28.57
CA ASP A 551 25.81 -19.13 28.08
C ASP A 551 25.44 -18.82 26.63
N VAL A 552 25.59 -19.82 25.77
CA VAL A 552 25.22 -19.77 24.36
C VAL A 552 24.11 -20.77 24.11
N GLN A 553 22.94 -20.26 23.71
CA GLN A 553 21.78 -21.07 23.32
C GLN A 553 22.02 -21.74 21.97
N VAL A 554 21.69 -23.02 21.87
CA VAL A 554 21.87 -23.86 20.68
C VAL A 554 20.78 -24.92 20.60
N TYR A 555 20.43 -25.30 19.36
CA TYR A 555 19.61 -26.47 19.12
C TYR A 555 20.51 -27.69 18.92
N GLN A 556 20.40 -28.65 19.83
CA GLN A 556 21.02 -29.95 19.72
C GLN A 556 20.10 -30.85 18.88
N THR A 557 20.56 -31.30 17.72
CA THR A 557 19.75 -32.11 16.80
C THR A 557 20.27 -33.53 16.68
N LEU A 558 19.37 -34.44 16.33
CA LEU A 558 19.72 -35.73 15.74
C LEU A 558 20.07 -35.48 14.26
N ARG A 559 21.34 -35.71 13.90
CA ARG A 559 21.82 -35.48 12.53
C ARG A 559 21.25 -36.54 11.58
N LEU A 560 20.22 -36.15 10.83
CA LEU A 560 19.61 -36.94 9.77
C LEU A 560 19.97 -36.32 8.42
N SER A 561 20.41 -37.14 7.46
CA SER A 561 20.71 -36.66 6.11
C SER A 561 19.42 -36.36 5.34
N LYS A 562 19.49 -35.45 4.36
CA LYS A 562 18.35 -35.16 3.49
C LYS A 562 17.85 -36.40 2.76
N SER A 563 18.77 -37.25 2.26
CA SER A 563 18.42 -38.49 1.57
C SER A 563 17.65 -39.45 2.47
N LEU A 564 18.05 -39.59 3.73
CA LEU A 564 17.38 -40.43 4.71
C LEU A 564 15.94 -39.95 4.96
N LEU A 565 15.75 -38.64 5.16
CA LEU A 565 14.42 -38.07 5.39
C LEU A 565 13.51 -38.20 4.16
N HIS A 566 14.04 -38.04 2.94
CA HIS A 566 13.29 -38.29 1.72
C HIS A 566 12.90 -39.77 1.55
N GLN A 567 13.78 -40.70 1.93
CA GLN A 567 13.48 -42.13 1.92
C GLN A 567 12.34 -42.46 2.88
N MET A 568 12.37 -41.94 4.10
CA MET A 568 11.29 -42.11 5.09
C MET A 568 9.93 -41.66 4.54
N LYS A 569 9.90 -40.50 3.87
CA LYS A 569 8.68 -40.03 3.19
C LYS A 569 8.23 -40.96 2.07
N SER A 570 9.14 -41.44 1.23
CA SER A 570 8.78 -42.35 0.12
C SER A 570 8.22 -43.69 0.60
N LEU A 571 8.53 -44.07 1.84
CA LEU A 571 8.01 -45.27 2.51
C LEU A 571 6.72 -45.00 3.29
N GLY A 572 6.13 -43.80 3.17
CA GLY A 572 4.86 -43.44 3.80
C GLY A 572 4.96 -43.05 5.28
N ALA A 573 6.15 -42.68 5.77
CA ALA A 573 6.40 -42.34 7.17
C ALA A 573 6.02 -43.47 8.14
N ASP A 574 6.39 -44.72 7.82
CA ASP A 574 6.16 -45.88 8.68
C ASP A 574 7.13 -45.87 9.88
N PRO A 575 6.65 -45.80 11.13
CA PRO A 575 7.53 -45.72 12.31
C PRO A 575 8.49 -46.91 12.45
N ASP A 576 8.09 -48.13 12.12
CA ASP A 576 8.92 -49.32 12.29
C ASP A 576 10.06 -49.36 11.26
N LEU A 577 9.77 -49.00 10.00
CA LEU A 577 10.78 -48.90 8.95
C LEU A 577 11.72 -47.71 9.21
N ASP A 578 11.17 -46.56 9.57
CA ASP A 578 11.94 -45.35 9.79
C ASP A 578 12.87 -45.47 11.00
N ALA A 579 12.44 -46.14 12.07
CA ALA A 579 13.30 -46.42 13.22
C ALA A 579 14.56 -47.22 12.83
N LYS A 580 14.38 -48.29 12.03
CA LYS A 580 15.49 -49.11 11.52
C LYS A 580 16.42 -48.28 10.64
N LEU A 581 15.86 -47.46 9.75
CA LEU A 581 16.64 -46.58 8.89
C LEU A 581 17.48 -45.57 9.70
N ILE A 582 16.92 -44.98 10.76
CA ILE A 582 17.66 -44.07 11.65
C ILE A 582 18.78 -44.83 12.35
N GLN A 583 18.52 -46.01 12.90
CA GLN A 583 19.54 -46.80 13.60
C GLN A 583 20.74 -47.16 12.71
N LEU A 584 20.48 -47.58 11.47
CA LEU A 584 21.53 -47.92 10.52
C LEU A 584 22.45 -46.73 10.21
N ASN A 585 21.93 -45.50 10.29
CA ASN A 585 22.67 -44.27 9.98
C ASN A 585 23.23 -43.57 11.23
N VAL A 586 22.66 -43.79 12.41
CA VAL A 586 23.08 -43.19 13.68
C VAL A 586 23.84 -44.22 14.50
N LEU A 587 25.13 -44.39 14.20
CA LEU A 587 26.02 -45.37 14.84
C LEU A 587 26.43 -45.04 16.30
N LYS A 588 25.83 -44.01 16.93
CA LYS A 588 26.21 -43.58 18.28
C LYS A 588 25.39 -44.30 19.34
N THR A 589 26.07 -45.18 20.09
CA THR A 589 25.51 -45.76 21.32
C THR A 589 25.34 -44.70 22.42
N LYS A 590 24.43 -44.97 23.36
CA LYS A 590 24.15 -44.09 24.51
C LYS A 590 25.41 -43.78 25.33
N GLU A 591 26.21 -44.79 25.62
CA GLU A 591 27.48 -44.65 26.36
C GLU A 591 28.46 -43.71 25.64
N LYS A 592 28.66 -43.89 24.32
CA LYS A 592 29.53 -43.01 23.52
C LYS A 592 29.00 -41.58 23.46
N TYR A 593 27.68 -41.41 23.50
CA TYR A 593 27.05 -40.10 23.56
C TYR A 593 27.33 -39.41 24.89
N GLU A 594 27.15 -40.08 26.01
CA GLU A 594 27.37 -39.54 27.36
C GLU A 594 28.83 -39.09 27.55
N VAL A 595 29.80 -39.94 27.17
CA VAL A 595 31.24 -39.59 27.17
C VAL A 595 31.53 -38.36 26.30
N SER A 596 30.88 -38.26 25.13
CA SER A 596 31.04 -37.11 24.23
C SER A 596 30.46 -35.82 24.83
N VAL A 597 29.35 -35.90 25.56
CA VAL A 597 28.72 -34.76 26.25
C VAL A 597 29.67 -34.20 27.29
N GLU A 598 30.23 -35.06 28.14
CA GLU A 598 31.18 -34.67 29.19
C GLU A 598 32.44 -34.04 28.61
N THR A 599 33.03 -34.69 27.60
CA THR A 599 34.23 -34.20 26.91
C THR A 599 34.03 -32.82 26.31
N ARG A 600 32.87 -32.59 25.65
CA ARG A 600 32.58 -31.27 25.06
C ARG A 600 32.23 -30.21 26.10
N LYS A 601 31.58 -30.59 27.19
CA LYS A 601 31.30 -29.69 28.32
C LYS A 601 32.60 -29.22 28.98
N ALA A 602 33.54 -30.12 29.22
CA ALA A 602 34.88 -29.80 29.73
C ALA A 602 35.65 -28.87 28.78
N GLY A 603 35.52 -29.08 27.46
CA GLY A 603 36.15 -28.25 26.43
C GLY A 603 35.43 -26.92 26.12
N CYS A 604 34.36 -26.56 26.83
CA CYS A 604 33.51 -25.40 26.53
C CYS A 604 33.01 -25.35 25.06
N LYS A 605 32.70 -26.53 24.48
CA LYS A 605 32.25 -26.72 23.10
C LYS A 605 30.74 -26.98 23.03
N PRO A 606 30.10 -26.74 21.86
CA PRO A 606 28.70 -27.08 21.66
C PRO A 606 28.43 -28.58 21.89
N PRO A 607 27.27 -28.97 22.45
CA PRO A 607 26.94 -30.37 22.72
C PRO A 607 27.02 -31.24 21.44
N PRO A 608 27.32 -32.55 21.57
CA PRO A 608 27.32 -33.46 20.44
C PRO A 608 25.91 -33.65 19.87
N SER A 609 25.80 -34.20 18.66
CA SER A 609 24.51 -34.69 18.11
C SER A 609 23.83 -35.65 19.10
N LEU A 610 22.50 -35.64 19.14
CA LEU A 610 21.70 -36.56 19.95
C LEU A 610 21.99 -38.03 19.56
N TYR A 611 21.76 -38.94 20.51
CA TYR A 611 21.62 -40.37 20.24
C TYR A 611 20.16 -40.68 19.91
N PHE A 612 19.91 -41.75 19.15
CA PHE A 612 18.55 -42.16 18.82
C PHE A 612 18.07 -43.25 19.79
N ASP A 613 16.94 -43.01 20.45
CA ASP A 613 16.28 -43.98 21.34
C ASP A 613 15.12 -44.65 20.60
N GLU A 614 15.39 -45.78 19.94
CA GLU A 614 14.40 -46.48 19.10
C GLU A 614 13.16 -46.89 19.88
N LYS A 615 13.33 -47.49 21.08
CA LYS A 615 12.19 -47.99 21.87
C LYS A 615 11.25 -46.85 22.19
N ARG A 616 11.79 -45.77 22.72
CA ARG A 616 11.02 -44.57 23.07
C ARG A 616 10.38 -43.92 21.85
N PHE A 617 11.06 -43.92 20.70
CA PHE A 617 10.48 -43.42 19.45
C PHE A 617 9.28 -44.25 19.02
N LEU A 618 9.41 -45.58 18.95
CA LEU A 618 8.33 -46.48 18.53
C LEU A 618 7.13 -46.40 19.48
N ASP A 619 7.38 -46.37 20.79
CA ASP A 619 6.35 -46.24 21.81
C ASP A 619 5.51 -44.97 21.61
N ILE A 620 6.17 -43.83 21.39
CA ILE A 620 5.49 -42.54 21.21
C ILE A 620 4.82 -42.48 19.84
N ALA A 621 5.50 -42.84 18.76
CA ALA A 621 4.96 -42.75 17.40
C ALA A 621 3.69 -43.59 17.24
N LYS A 622 3.67 -44.83 17.76
CA LYS A 622 2.51 -45.72 17.69
C LYS A 622 1.35 -45.28 18.59
N SER A 623 1.64 -44.75 19.78
CA SER A 623 0.61 -44.33 20.73
C SER A 623 -0.05 -42.99 20.39
N THR A 624 0.63 -42.13 19.64
CA THR A 624 0.20 -40.74 19.42
C THR A 624 -0.11 -40.39 17.97
N ASN A 625 0.33 -41.20 17.00
CA ASN A 625 0.21 -40.93 15.56
C ASN A 625 0.79 -39.54 15.16
N LEU A 626 1.81 -39.06 15.88
CA LEU A 626 2.49 -37.79 15.59
C LEU A 626 3.44 -37.90 14.39
N TRP A 627 3.96 -39.10 14.14
CA TRP A 627 4.91 -39.35 13.06
C TRP A 627 4.18 -39.42 11.72
N LYS A 628 4.30 -38.34 10.94
CA LYS A 628 3.68 -38.17 9.62
C LYS A 628 4.65 -37.48 8.68
N GLU A 629 4.37 -37.54 7.38
CA GLU A 629 5.17 -36.85 6.36
C GLU A 629 5.44 -35.37 6.68
N ASP A 630 4.43 -34.65 7.17
CA ASP A 630 4.57 -33.23 7.54
C ASP A 630 5.54 -33.01 8.72
N TYR A 631 5.61 -33.97 9.65
CA TYR A 631 6.57 -33.94 10.76
C TYR A 631 8.00 -34.17 10.26
N ILE A 632 8.16 -35.14 9.34
CA ILE A 632 9.44 -35.43 8.68
C ILE A 632 9.91 -34.21 7.87
N ASP A 633 9.02 -33.55 7.14
CA ASP A 633 9.34 -32.31 6.40
C ASP A 633 9.83 -31.20 7.35
N THR A 634 9.18 -31.07 8.51
CA THR A 634 9.62 -30.10 9.53
C THR A 634 11.04 -30.40 10.00
N LEU A 635 11.37 -31.67 10.25
CA LEU A 635 12.73 -32.09 10.63
C LEU A 635 13.75 -31.87 9.52
N LEU A 636 13.37 -32.10 8.26
CA LEU A 636 14.21 -31.84 7.08
C LEU A 636 14.58 -30.37 6.99
N ILE A 637 13.58 -29.49 7.07
CA ILE A 637 13.78 -28.04 7.03
C ILE A 637 14.63 -27.60 8.22
N PHE A 638 14.33 -28.10 9.43
CA PHE A 638 15.07 -27.75 10.64
C PHE A 638 16.55 -28.10 10.53
N ASN A 639 16.87 -29.34 10.14
CA ASN A 639 18.25 -29.79 10.01
C ASN A 639 19.00 -29.00 8.91
N ALA A 640 18.36 -28.76 7.76
CA ALA A 640 18.95 -27.97 6.69
C ALA A 640 19.30 -26.55 7.14
N LEU A 641 18.36 -25.84 7.77
CA LEU A 641 18.57 -24.47 8.23
C LEU A 641 19.54 -24.38 9.41
N ASN A 642 19.58 -25.37 10.30
CA ASN A 642 20.52 -25.39 11.41
C ASN A 642 21.97 -25.57 10.91
N ASP A 643 22.18 -26.49 9.96
CA ASP A 643 23.48 -26.66 9.31
C ASP A 643 23.90 -25.41 8.54
N GLN A 644 22.95 -24.77 7.85
CA GLN A 644 23.18 -23.51 7.15
C GLN A 644 23.48 -22.33 8.08
N LEU A 645 22.84 -22.24 9.26
CA LEU A 645 23.20 -21.25 10.27
C LEU A 645 24.63 -21.44 10.77
N ILE A 646 25.09 -22.69 10.93
CA ILE A 646 26.47 -22.97 11.30
C ILE A 646 27.41 -22.48 10.20
N LYS A 647 27.15 -22.83 8.93
CA LYS A 647 27.91 -22.33 7.76
C LYS A 647 27.92 -20.80 7.71
N TYR A 648 26.76 -20.16 7.89
CA TYR A 648 26.61 -18.71 7.88
C TYR A 648 27.49 -18.02 8.94
N LYS A 649 27.53 -18.55 10.17
CA LYS A 649 28.38 -17.99 11.25
C LYS A 649 29.88 -18.10 10.94
N ILE A 650 30.28 -19.11 10.16
CA ILE A 650 31.68 -19.32 9.72
C ILE A 650 32.02 -18.32 8.62
N LEU A 651 31.16 -18.19 7.60
CA LEU A 651 31.38 -17.28 6.48
C LEU A 651 31.29 -15.81 6.91
N TYR A 652 30.33 -15.47 7.76
CA TYR A 652 30.04 -14.10 8.20
C TYR A 652 30.21 -13.98 9.72
N PRO A 653 31.46 -14.02 10.23
CA PRO A 653 31.69 -13.87 11.65
C PRO A 653 31.30 -12.46 12.09
N THR A 654 30.54 -12.36 13.17
CA THR A 654 30.33 -11.08 13.86
C THR A 654 31.67 -10.60 14.42
N THR A 655 32.30 -9.62 13.77
CA THR A 655 33.43 -8.90 14.34
C THR A 655 32.99 -8.26 15.65
N LYS A 656 33.62 -8.66 16.76
CA LYS A 656 33.67 -7.78 17.93
C LYS A 656 34.52 -6.61 17.49
N ASN A 657 34.00 -5.38 17.59
CA ASN A 657 34.85 -4.19 17.55
C ASN A 657 36.04 -4.45 18.46
N LYS A 658 37.24 -4.57 17.88
CA LYS A 658 38.46 -4.35 18.62
C LYS A 658 38.29 -2.96 19.21
N LYS A 659 38.25 -2.88 20.54
CA LYS A 659 38.55 -1.64 21.24
C LYS A 659 40.02 -1.35 20.96
N ASP A 660 40.30 -0.76 19.82
CA ASP A 660 41.57 -0.05 19.67
C ASP A 660 41.47 1.15 20.60
N GLY A 661 42.38 1.18 21.56
CA GLY A 661 42.47 2.20 22.59
C GLY A 661 42.83 3.55 21.95
N GLY A 662 41.81 4.28 21.50
CA GLY A 662 41.86 5.72 21.36
C GLY A 662 41.23 6.33 22.59
N VAL A 663 42.04 6.90 23.48
CA VAL A 663 41.58 7.69 24.62
C VAL A 663 40.83 8.91 24.09
N THR A 664 39.52 8.88 24.03
CA THR A 664 38.71 10.10 23.96
C THR A 664 38.40 10.54 25.39
N LYS A 665 39.18 11.52 25.87
CA LYS A 665 38.86 12.29 27.06
C LYS A 665 37.57 13.09 26.82
N HIS A 666 36.80 13.18 27.91
CA HIS A 666 35.70 14.11 28.17
C HIS A 666 34.30 13.74 27.66
N GLY A 667 33.54 13.15 28.59
CA GLY A 667 32.13 13.46 28.70
C GLY A 667 31.93 14.83 29.35
N LYS A 668 30.85 15.52 28.95
CA LYS A 668 29.82 16.10 29.84
C LYS A 668 28.77 16.83 28.99
N ASN A 669 27.52 16.50 29.30
CA ASN A 669 26.32 17.34 29.35
C ASN A 669 25.89 18.21 28.16
N ARG A 670 24.64 17.94 27.75
CA ARG A 670 23.56 18.90 27.44
C ARG A 670 23.94 20.37 27.62
N TYR A 671 23.86 21.15 26.54
CA TYR A 671 23.22 22.47 26.55
C TYR A 671 22.69 22.83 25.17
N LYS A 672 21.54 23.52 25.18
CA LYS A 672 20.93 24.28 24.08
C LYS A 672 21.92 25.32 23.53
N ASN A 673 21.91 25.52 22.22
CA ASN A 673 21.85 26.81 21.52
C ASN A 673 21.64 26.49 20.03
N ASN A 674 20.53 26.91 19.42
CA ASN A 674 20.39 28.22 18.77
C ASN A 674 21.67 28.61 18.03
N ASP A 675 21.77 28.25 16.76
CA ASP A 675 22.10 29.28 15.78
C ASP A 675 21.56 29.01 14.38
N LYS A 676 21.07 30.11 13.82
CA LYS A 676 20.50 30.27 12.48
C LYS A 676 21.65 30.23 11.48
N ASN A 677 21.55 29.42 10.43
CA ASN A 677 21.76 29.82 9.02
C ASN A 677 22.13 28.64 8.10
N LYS A 678 21.22 28.41 7.14
CA LYS A 678 21.42 28.00 5.74
C LYS A 678 21.76 26.53 5.41
N PRO A 679 21.43 26.06 4.18
CA PRO A 679 20.38 26.50 3.25
C PRO A 679 19.40 25.38 2.88
N VAL A 680 18.16 25.82 2.66
CA VAL A 680 17.10 25.11 1.94
C VAL A 680 17.51 25.02 0.47
N TYR A 681 17.63 23.81 -0.06
CA TYR A 681 17.62 23.63 -1.51
C TYR A 681 16.16 23.52 -1.95
N ARG A 682 15.77 24.53 -2.73
CA ARG A 682 14.56 24.63 -3.54
C ARG A 682 14.50 23.51 -4.57
#